data_AF-A0A016V660-F1
#
_entry.id   AF-A0A016V660-F1
#
_cell.length_a   1.000
_cell.length_b   1.000
_cell.length_c   1.000
_cell.angle_alpha   90.00
_cell.angle_beta   90.00
_cell.angle_gamma   90.00
#
_symmetry.space_group_name_H-M   'P 1'
#
loop_
_entity.id
_entity.type
_entity.pdbx_description
1 polymer ?
#
loop_
_entity_poly.entity_id
_entity_poly.type
_entity_poly.pdbx_seq_one_letter_code
_entity_poly.pdbx_strand_id
1 'polypeptide(L)'
;MRDVTSHTRIEASSRQAMVVCLTDGSPETFWESGEEDKSRSRTLNVTFEGCSPVLLCLFIDNSRDEACRTSQVAFRAAMSDGSRRDLMSKNLDQNFCGWVKCCVANVTHVSISLKGPHNASRVRQLQVLGFLAEGKTEVIRPSASHQLFFNNTQHDAFALFQAISAQAFSGESCEQQDALRERVVDLLFSRVTLQPLQNYVCTQVEAALEREVERLCCQGKRNYSYAVGLLAMANRMCETRAIGNGDCDVAARHQVLQAASRLLAFAPEAVQTQCLSSLCSLLPTARASTVDISRLLRHLLVPVAKALVLQVRDKAAHSVTTATMNSCLTNAPLSWRTDRSVSPEIGKMTAQFISDVCSGAFNEDWSVCMRRELATALLGVVQLTTSLSKSGSRESMNKESVPSILNSKRFWLSVAALALVRDRSWLALSEKWNDVRTPSQEPVTLCENHDDGMTPAQVFCSDCECALCRECFSVMHLHKRNRSHRVTSLAPPPARLEEIDIHQGCARMRVANLLILFHGESLNGLVELPADPFAALTNAAITAGRSTSSVCRFCGNALDPHNQLVGVCSHPDCVRYSATACCRTLPCGHPCGGIAGEKQCLPCLICASEGTAQDGDDVCVVCFTDRLCAAPCVQLGCGHLLHYHCVRAVLEKRWPGPRIQFRFMNCPLCNVPISHPGLADLLDPLLALKADVAAKANMRLEFDGLLGCTALTDPQSEYFGKPEEYAMDRYMYVLCNVCNKAYFGGESRCQMALQSFQYNAAELVCGGCSAPAGTEVCGRHGAEYLEYKCRYCCSIAVYFCFGTTHFCAACHDDFQRLVCLPRNQFPPCPTGPRATPGEGPCPLRRPHPPAGEEFALGCGICRNISTF
;
A
#
# COMPACT_ATOMS: atom_id res chain seq x y z
N MET A 1 39.69 -43.77 -25.63
CA MET A 1 38.65 -44.22 -24.68
C MET A 1 38.55 -43.20 -23.57
N ARG A 2 37.34 -42.79 -23.20
CA ARG A 2 37.06 -41.88 -22.08
C ARG A 2 36.22 -42.59 -21.02
N ASP A 3 36.17 -42.05 -19.81
CA ASP A 3 35.24 -42.53 -18.78
C ASP A 3 33.80 -42.26 -19.24
N VAL A 4 33.02 -43.33 -19.37
CA VAL A 4 31.60 -43.30 -19.77
C VAL A 4 30.72 -43.88 -18.66
N THR A 5 31.23 -44.03 -17.44
CA THR A 5 30.50 -44.62 -16.30
C THR A 5 29.16 -43.92 -16.04
N SER A 6 29.10 -42.60 -16.24
CA SER A 6 27.88 -41.78 -16.12
C SER A 6 26.79 -42.10 -17.16
N HIS A 7 27.12 -42.83 -18.22
CA HIS A 7 26.21 -43.28 -19.28
C HIS A 7 25.82 -44.76 -19.08
N THR A 8 26.02 -45.30 -17.87
CA THR A 8 25.70 -46.67 -17.52
C THR A 8 24.69 -46.73 -16.40
N ARG A 9 23.78 -47.69 -16.47
CA ARG A 9 22.83 -48.01 -15.41
C ARG A 9 23.32 -49.24 -14.66
N ILE A 10 23.50 -49.10 -13.35
CA ILE A 10 24.02 -50.16 -12.47
C ILE A 10 22.93 -50.62 -11.51
N GLU A 11 22.63 -51.92 -11.54
CA GLU A 11 21.66 -52.57 -10.66
C GLU A 11 22.34 -53.66 -9.83
N ALA A 12 22.25 -53.56 -8.51
CA ALA A 12 22.80 -54.53 -7.58
C ALA A 12 21.74 -55.56 -7.16
N SER A 13 22.18 -56.79 -6.88
CA SER A 13 21.31 -57.85 -6.34
C SER A 13 20.67 -57.46 -5.01
N SER A 14 21.37 -56.66 -4.22
CA SER A 14 20.92 -56.15 -2.92
C SER A 14 21.53 -54.80 -2.60
N ARG A 15 20.94 -54.09 -1.63
CA ARG A 15 21.39 -52.76 -1.16
C ARG A 15 21.63 -51.76 -2.31
N GLN A 16 20.66 -51.64 -3.22
CA GLN A 16 20.72 -50.76 -4.41
C GLN A 16 21.11 -49.31 -4.07
N ALA A 17 20.69 -48.79 -2.91
CA ALA A 17 21.03 -47.44 -2.47
C ALA A 17 22.55 -47.18 -2.33
N MET A 18 23.37 -48.22 -2.13
CA MET A 18 24.82 -48.12 -2.00
C MET A 18 25.55 -48.12 -3.35
N VAL A 19 24.85 -48.30 -4.47
CA VAL A 19 25.49 -48.34 -5.81
C VAL A 19 26.17 -47.01 -6.16
N VAL A 20 25.67 -45.88 -5.64
CA VAL A 20 26.29 -44.55 -5.83
C VAL A 20 27.73 -44.51 -5.32
N CYS A 21 28.05 -45.27 -4.27
CA CYS A 21 29.39 -45.38 -3.70
C CYS A 21 30.39 -46.02 -4.67
N LEU A 22 29.93 -46.78 -5.68
CA LEU A 22 30.82 -47.40 -6.65
C LEU A 22 31.36 -46.39 -7.67
N THR A 23 30.70 -45.26 -7.86
CA THR A 23 30.99 -44.29 -8.93
C THR A 23 31.36 -42.91 -8.41
N ASP A 24 31.54 -42.75 -7.09
CA ASP A 24 31.86 -41.48 -6.44
C ASP A 24 33.35 -41.10 -6.49
N GLY A 25 34.19 -41.96 -7.06
CA GLY A 25 35.63 -41.75 -7.19
C GLY A 25 36.43 -41.91 -5.89
N SER A 26 35.81 -42.33 -4.78
CA SER A 26 36.47 -42.59 -3.49
C SER A 26 36.76 -44.08 -3.27
N PRO A 27 37.96 -44.46 -2.82
CA PRO A 27 38.25 -45.85 -2.45
C PRO A 27 37.80 -46.17 -1.02
N GLU A 28 37.28 -45.19 -0.27
CA GLU A 28 36.84 -45.34 1.13
C GLU A 28 35.39 -45.83 1.24
N THR A 29 34.54 -45.40 0.30
CA THR A 29 33.15 -45.82 0.15
C THR A 29 33.07 -47.13 -0.62
N PHE A 30 31.95 -47.84 -0.47
CA PHE A 30 31.78 -49.15 -1.08
C PHE A 30 30.31 -49.56 -1.21
N TRP A 31 30.06 -50.49 -2.12
CA TRP A 31 28.88 -51.34 -2.10
C TRP A 31 29.21 -52.68 -1.43
N GLU A 32 28.29 -53.17 -0.60
CA GLU A 32 28.38 -54.46 0.06
C GLU A 32 27.08 -55.24 -0.15
N SER A 33 27.17 -56.49 -0.56
CA SER A 33 25.99 -57.35 -0.72
C SER A 33 25.30 -57.62 0.63
N GLY A 34 23.98 -57.52 0.67
CA GLY A 34 23.15 -57.79 1.85
C GLY A 34 22.94 -59.29 2.16
N GLU A 35 22.35 -59.57 3.32
CA GLU A 35 22.10 -60.94 3.79
C GLU A 35 21.09 -61.71 2.93
N GLU A 36 20.25 -61.01 2.16
CA GLU A 36 19.26 -61.59 1.26
C GLU A 36 19.91 -62.34 0.08
N ASP A 37 21.19 -62.06 -0.19
CA ASP A 37 22.00 -62.76 -1.20
C ASP A 37 22.70 -64.01 -0.64
N LYS A 38 22.42 -64.43 0.61
CA LYS A 38 22.98 -65.68 1.19
C LYS A 38 22.57 -66.93 0.40
N SER A 39 21.41 -66.92 -0.26
CA SER A 39 20.85 -68.04 -1.05
C SER A 39 20.79 -67.77 -2.56
N ARG A 40 21.27 -66.60 -3.03
CA ARG A 40 21.27 -66.17 -4.45
C ARG A 40 22.68 -65.75 -4.88
N SER A 41 22.91 -65.60 -6.18
CA SER A 41 24.19 -65.07 -6.69
C SER A 41 24.32 -63.57 -6.39
N ARG A 42 25.42 -63.15 -5.73
CA ARG A 42 25.75 -61.73 -5.51
C ARG A 42 26.14 -61.10 -6.84
N THR A 43 25.37 -60.14 -7.34
CA THR A 43 25.55 -59.63 -8.70
C THR A 43 25.42 -58.12 -8.83
N LEU A 44 26.23 -57.53 -9.70
CA LEU A 44 26.07 -56.18 -10.24
C LEU A 44 25.79 -56.29 -11.74
N ASN A 45 24.65 -55.77 -12.19
CA ASN A 45 24.26 -55.72 -13.59
C ASN A 45 24.49 -54.31 -14.12
N VAL A 46 25.26 -54.20 -15.20
CA VAL A 46 25.61 -52.92 -15.84
C VAL A 46 25.05 -52.90 -17.25
N THR A 47 24.22 -51.90 -17.52
CA THR A 47 23.60 -51.64 -18.82
C THR A 47 24.20 -50.39 -19.42
N PHE A 48 24.58 -50.43 -20.70
CA PHE A 48 25.23 -49.32 -21.38
C PHE A 48 24.23 -48.59 -22.28
N GLU A 49 23.99 -47.31 -22.00
CA GLU A 49 23.00 -46.50 -22.74
C GLU A 49 23.70 -45.37 -23.50
N GLY A 50 23.51 -45.29 -24.83
CA GLY A 50 24.07 -44.19 -25.63
C GLY A 50 25.60 -44.13 -25.73
N CYS A 51 26.30 -45.17 -25.27
CA CYS A 51 27.76 -45.29 -25.35
C CYS A 51 28.20 -46.64 -25.93
N SER A 52 29.40 -46.67 -26.51
CA SER A 52 30.09 -47.89 -26.93
C SER A 52 31.14 -48.24 -25.87
N PRO A 53 30.84 -49.15 -24.93
CA PRO A 53 31.78 -49.52 -23.87
C PRO A 53 32.93 -50.33 -24.46
N VAL A 54 34.12 -50.23 -23.87
CA VAL A 54 35.29 -51.04 -24.26
C VAL A 54 35.83 -51.81 -23.06
N LEU A 55 35.96 -51.16 -21.90
CA LEU A 55 36.53 -51.77 -20.69
C LEU A 55 35.64 -51.49 -19.48
N LEU A 56 35.36 -52.51 -18.67
CA LEU A 56 34.67 -52.40 -17.39
C LEU A 56 35.62 -52.84 -16.28
N CYS A 57 35.79 -52.00 -15.27
CA CYS A 57 36.78 -52.14 -14.21
C CYS A 57 36.11 -52.13 -12.83
N LEU A 58 36.52 -53.03 -11.92
CA LEU A 58 36.09 -53.07 -10.53
C LEU A 58 37.30 -52.97 -9.60
N PHE A 59 37.22 -52.11 -8.58
CA PHE A 59 38.25 -52.03 -7.54
C PHE A 59 37.85 -52.89 -6.33
N ILE A 60 38.70 -53.87 -6.00
CA ILE A 60 38.52 -54.79 -4.88
C ILE A 60 39.71 -54.64 -3.93
N ASP A 61 39.43 -54.59 -2.62
CA ASP A 61 40.43 -54.43 -1.58
C ASP A 61 40.21 -55.42 -0.42
N ASN A 62 40.57 -56.69 -0.67
CA ASN A 62 40.46 -57.76 0.33
C ASN A 62 41.43 -57.57 1.51
N SER A 63 42.44 -56.69 1.38
CA SER A 63 43.36 -56.36 2.47
C SER A 63 42.65 -55.56 3.58
N ARG A 64 41.70 -54.69 3.20
CA ARG A 64 40.84 -53.96 4.15
C ARG A 64 39.54 -54.68 4.48
N ASP A 65 39.03 -55.47 3.54
CA ASP A 65 37.68 -56.03 3.62
C ASP A 65 37.68 -57.48 4.14
N GLU A 66 38.35 -57.74 5.27
CA GLU A 66 38.58 -59.10 5.77
C GLU A 66 37.31 -59.92 6.01
N ALA A 67 36.25 -59.29 6.51
CA ALA A 67 34.97 -59.96 6.78
C ALA A 67 34.05 -60.10 5.53
N CYS A 68 34.44 -59.51 4.39
CA CYS A 68 33.64 -59.44 3.15
C CYS A 68 34.48 -59.69 1.90
N ARG A 69 35.56 -60.49 2.03
CA ARG A 69 36.52 -60.75 0.96
C ARG A 69 35.84 -61.38 -0.26
N THR A 70 36.25 -60.92 -1.44
CA THR A 70 35.84 -61.49 -2.73
C THR A 70 36.93 -62.41 -3.24
N SER A 71 36.64 -63.71 -3.37
CA SER A 71 37.57 -64.73 -3.87
C SER A 71 37.49 -64.93 -5.38
N GLN A 72 36.38 -64.58 -6.02
CA GLN A 72 36.22 -64.68 -7.47
C GLN A 72 35.27 -63.60 -8.01
N VAL A 73 35.63 -63.04 -9.16
CA VAL A 73 34.81 -62.11 -9.94
C VAL A 73 34.63 -62.68 -11.35
N ALA A 74 33.39 -62.82 -11.81
CA ALA A 74 33.08 -63.28 -13.16
C ALA A 74 32.12 -62.33 -13.88
N PHE A 75 32.44 -62.00 -15.14
CA PHE A 75 31.69 -61.10 -16.01
C PHE A 75 31.01 -61.92 -17.11
N ARG A 76 29.71 -61.72 -17.29
CA ARG A 76 28.85 -62.39 -18.26
C ARG A 76 28.07 -61.38 -19.08
N ALA A 77 28.17 -61.44 -20.40
CA ALA A 77 27.36 -60.64 -21.32
C ALA A 77 26.01 -61.31 -21.57
N ALA A 78 24.94 -60.52 -21.66
CA ALA A 78 23.70 -60.96 -22.28
C ALA A 78 23.71 -60.58 -23.77
N MET A 79 23.48 -61.56 -24.65
CA MET A 79 23.37 -61.36 -26.09
C MET A 79 21.91 -61.00 -26.45
N SER A 80 21.71 -60.38 -27.61
CA SER A 80 20.39 -59.93 -28.08
C SER A 80 19.37 -61.06 -28.31
N ASP A 81 19.84 -62.31 -28.45
CA ASP A 81 19.01 -63.52 -28.58
C ASP A 81 18.59 -64.13 -27.23
N GLY A 82 18.96 -63.48 -26.11
CA GLY A 82 18.67 -63.95 -24.75
C GLY A 82 19.69 -64.96 -24.20
N SER A 83 20.67 -65.39 -24.99
CA SER A 83 21.77 -66.25 -24.52
C SER A 83 22.77 -65.47 -23.67
N ARG A 84 23.47 -66.15 -22.74
CA ARG A 84 24.51 -65.56 -21.90
C ARG A 84 25.88 -66.05 -22.34
N ARG A 85 26.84 -65.13 -22.52
CA ARG A 85 28.23 -65.42 -22.87
C ARG A 85 29.15 -65.04 -21.72
N ASP A 86 29.97 -65.98 -21.27
CA ASP A 86 31.02 -65.71 -20.28
C ASP A 86 32.13 -64.87 -20.92
N LEU A 87 32.39 -63.67 -20.37
CA LEU A 87 33.43 -62.76 -20.88
C LEU A 87 34.77 -63.00 -20.17
N MET A 88 34.73 -63.14 -18.84
CA MET A 88 35.93 -63.31 -18.02
C MET A 88 35.56 -63.89 -16.65
N SER A 89 36.41 -64.73 -16.08
CA SER A 89 36.38 -65.07 -14.65
C SER A 89 37.79 -64.99 -14.08
N LYS A 90 37.93 -64.34 -12.93
CA LYS A 90 39.22 -64.17 -12.24
C LYS A 90 39.09 -64.53 -10.76
N ASN A 91 39.93 -65.47 -10.33
CA ASN A 91 40.13 -65.74 -8.90
C ASN A 91 41.07 -64.70 -8.30
N LEU A 92 40.78 -64.27 -7.07
CA LEU A 92 41.51 -63.24 -6.35
C LEU A 92 42.14 -63.82 -5.08
N ASP A 93 43.37 -63.40 -4.79
CA ASP A 93 44.08 -63.78 -3.58
C ASP A 93 43.46 -63.14 -2.33
N GLN A 94 43.73 -63.73 -1.16
CA GLN A 94 43.15 -63.29 0.12
C GLN A 94 43.49 -61.83 0.47
N ASN A 95 44.62 -61.30 0.01
CA ASN A 95 45.07 -59.94 0.27
C ASN A 95 45.05 -59.07 -1.01
N PHE A 96 44.27 -59.47 -2.03
CA PHE A 96 44.19 -58.72 -3.29
C PHE A 96 43.69 -57.29 -3.07
N CYS A 97 44.47 -56.31 -3.54
CA CYS A 97 44.09 -54.90 -3.60
C CYS A 97 44.40 -54.37 -5.01
N GLY A 98 43.37 -54.02 -5.77
CA GLY A 98 43.57 -53.53 -7.14
C GLY A 98 42.33 -53.60 -8.04
N TRP A 99 42.55 -53.21 -9.30
CA TRP A 99 41.51 -53.20 -10.34
C TRP A 99 41.43 -54.55 -11.07
N VAL A 100 40.23 -55.13 -11.12
CA VAL A 100 39.85 -56.23 -12.00
C VAL A 100 39.20 -55.63 -13.25
N LYS A 101 39.74 -55.91 -14.44
CA LYS A 101 39.34 -55.26 -15.70
C LYS A 101 38.86 -56.32 -16.70
N CYS A 102 37.71 -56.08 -17.35
CA CYS A 102 37.11 -56.95 -18.35
C CYS A 102 36.82 -56.16 -19.64
N CYS A 103 37.16 -56.73 -20.80
CA CYS A 103 36.79 -56.16 -22.09
C CYS A 103 35.32 -56.44 -22.39
N VAL A 104 34.54 -55.39 -22.63
CA VAL A 104 33.08 -55.44 -22.80
C VAL A 104 32.62 -54.83 -24.12
N ALA A 105 33.53 -54.75 -25.10
CA ALA A 105 33.25 -54.20 -26.42
C ALA A 105 32.08 -54.91 -27.11
N ASN A 106 31.20 -54.13 -27.72
CA ASN A 106 30.01 -54.59 -28.46
C ASN A 106 28.98 -55.37 -27.62
N VAL A 107 28.95 -55.14 -26.31
CA VAL A 107 27.93 -55.69 -25.40
C VAL A 107 27.07 -54.55 -24.87
N THR A 108 25.76 -54.78 -24.73
CA THR A 108 24.80 -53.79 -24.19
C THR A 108 24.52 -54.00 -22.71
N HIS A 109 24.64 -55.23 -22.20
CA HIS A 109 24.37 -55.58 -20.81
C HIS A 109 25.38 -56.60 -20.29
N VAL A 110 26.00 -56.31 -19.14
CA VAL A 110 26.97 -57.19 -18.47
C VAL A 110 26.53 -57.47 -17.04
N SER A 111 26.41 -58.74 -16.68
CA SER A 111 26.19 -59.21 -15.33
C SER A 111 27.51 -59.66 -14.70
N ILE A 112 27.84 -59.07 -13.56
CA ILE A 112 29.05 -59.33 -12.79
C ILE A 112 28.64 -60.15 -11.58
N SER A 113 29.13 -61.38 -11.45
CA SER A 113 28.90 -62.24 -10.29
C SER A 113 30.13 -62.30 -9.40
N LEU A 114 29.92 -62.13 -8.10
CA LEU A 114 30.94 -62.12 -7.05
C LEU A 114 30.77 -63.34 -6.16
N LYS A 115 31.89 -64.00 -5.81
CA LYS A 115 31.92 -65.09 -4.82
C LYS A 115 32.99 -64.79 -3.78
N GLY A 116 32.73 -65.20 -2.55
CA GLY A 116 33.62 -65.03 -1.40
C GLY A 116 33.35 -66.08 -0.32
N PRO A 117 34.31 -66.35 0.58
CA PRO A 117 34.14 -67.31 1.66
C PRO A 117 33.16 -66.84 2.75
N HIS A 118 32.89 -65.53 2.84
CA HIS A 118 31.98 -64.93 3.81
C HIS A 118 30.60 -64.66 3.23
N ASN A 119 29.62 -64.33 4.08
CA ASN A 119 28.22 -64.10 3.70
C ASN A 119 27.99 -62.86 2.83
N ALA A 120 28.97 -61.95 2.71
CA ALA A 120 28.91 -60.77 1.88
C ALA A 120 30.19 -60.58 1.05
N SER A 121 30.07 -59.81 -0.03
CA SER A 121 31.18 -59.36 -0.88
C SER A 121 31.12 -57.85 -1.01
N ARG A 122 32.30 -57.21 -0.97
CA ARG A 122 32.43 -55.75 -1.06
C ARG A 122 33.17 -55.34 -2.33
N VAL A 123 32.64 -54.30 -2.97
CA VAL A 123 33.24 -53.64 -4.14
C VAL A 123 33.34 -52.17 -3.79
N ARG A 124 34.52 -51.58 -4.00
CA ARG A 124 34.77 -50.18 -3.64
C ARG A 124 34.47 -49.25 -4.79
N GLN A 125 34.87 -49.60 -6.02
CA GLN A 125 34.63 -48.78 -7.19
C GLN A 125 34.30 -49.59 -8.43
N LEU A 126 33.58 -48.95 -9.36
CA LEU A 126 33.27 -49.44 -10.71
C LEU A 126 33.51 -48.31 -11.71
N GLN A 127 34.27 -48.61 -12.77
CA GLN A 127 34.55 -47.65 -13.84
C GLN A 127 34.39 -48.29 -15.22
N VAL A 128 33.77 -47.59 -16.16
CA VAL A 128 33.57 -48.02 -17.55
C VAL A 128 34.27 -47.04 -18.50
N LEU A 129 35.13 -47.55 -19.37
CA LEU A 129 35.84 -46.78 -20.39
C LEU A 129 35.31 -47.13 -21.78
N GLY A 130 35.01 -46.12 -22.60
CA GLY A 130 34.40 -46.31 -23.92
C GLY A 130 34.40 -45.06 -24.79
N PHE A 131 33.50 -45.04 -25.78
CA PHE A 131 33.24 -43.94 -26.70
C PHE A 131 31.75 -43.55 -26.64
N LEU A 132 31.38 -42.32 -26.98
CA LEU A 132 29.96 -41.93 -27.08
C LEU A 132 29.55 -41.92 -28.55
N ALA A 133 28.29 -42.18 -28.86
CA ALA A 133 27.79 -42.16 -30.24
C ALA A 133 27.85 -40.73 -30.82
N GLU A 134 28.52 -40.55 -31.96
CA GLU A 134 28.60 -39.27 -32.66
C GLU A 134 27.30 -38.98 -33.42
N GLY A 135 26.61 -37.88 -33.06
CA GLY A 135 25.50 -37.36 -33.87
C GLY A 135 24.35 -36.73 -33.09
N LYS A 136 24.55 -35.52 -32.56
CA LYS A 136 23.57 -34.40 -32.55
C LYS A 136 24.24 -33.13 -32.03
N THR A 137 24.59 -32.29 -33.00
CA THR A 137 24.89 -30.86 -33.01
C THR A 137 24.94 -30.14 -31.66
N GLU A 138 26.14 -29.67 -31.31
CA GLU A 138 26.33 -28.61 -30.34
C GLU A 138 25.57 -27.35 -30.79
N VAL A 139 24.59 -26.95 -30.00
CA VAL A 139 24.08 -25.58 -30.04
C VAL A 139 25.03 -24.74 -29.20
N ILE A 140 25.77 -23.88 -29.88
CA ILE A 140 26.57 -22.80 -29.27
C ILE A 140 25.60 -21.94 -28.44
N ARG A 141 25.64 -22.11 -27.11
CA ARG A 141 25.13 -21.11 -26.17
C ARG A 141 26.26 -20.14 -25.84
N PRO A 142 26.00 -18.83 -25.75
CA PRO A 142 27.02 -17.86 -25.36
C PRO A 142 27.53 -18.15 -23.95
N SER A 143 28.83 -17.93 -23.79
CA SER A 143 29.64 -18.15 -22.59
C SER A 143 29.02 -17.60 -21.30
N ALA A 144 28.89 -18.43 -20.27
CA ALA A 144 28.68 -17.99 -18.90
C ALA A 144 30.06 -17.77 -18.25
N SER A 145 30.43 -16.51 -18.17
CA SER A 145 31.58 -15.98 -17.44
C SER A 145 31.59 -16.41 -15.96
N HIS A 146 32.79 -16.71 -15.46
CA HIS A 146 33.21 -17.07 -14.09
C HIS A 146 33.25 -18.58 -13.76
N GLN A 147 34.23 -19.29 -14.33
CA GLN A 147 34.74 -20.52 -13.73
C GLN A 147 35.39 -20.18 -12.38
N LEU A 148 34.74 -20.59 -11.29
CA LEU A 148 35.37 -20.69 -9.99
C LEU A 148 36.03 -22.06 -9.92
N PHE A 149 37.33 -22.08 -9.64
CA PHE A 149 38.08 -23.31 -9.42
C PHE A 149 37.68 -23.92 -8.06
N PHE A 150 36.62 -24.73 -8.06
CA PHE A 150 36.24 -25.58 -6.93
C PHE A 150 36.86 -26.97 -7.10
N ASN A 151 37.26 -27.61 -6.00
CA ASN A 151 37.57 -29.05 -6.00
C ASN A 151 36.29 -29.89 -6.15
N ASN A 152 36.38 -31.16 -6.55
CA ASN A 152 35.20 -32.00 -6.81
C ASN A 152 34.24 -32.09 -5.60
N THR A 153 34.78 -32.10 -4.37
CA THR A 153 33.97 -32.12 -3.14
C THR A 153 33.24 -30.79 -2.89
N GLN A 154 33.83 -29.64 -3.24
CA GLN A 154 33.14 -28.35 -3.25
C GLN A 154 32.10 -28.30 -4.35
N HIS A 155 32.32 -28.96 -5.49
CA HIS A 155 31.36 -29.03 -6.58
C HIS A 155 30.13 -29.88 -6.22
N ASP A 156 30.32 -30.99 -5.51
CA ASP A 156 29.24 -31.85 -5.00
C ASP A 156 28.51 -31.21 -3.81
N ALA A 157 29.24 -30.58 -2.89
CA ALA A 157 28.63 -29.80 -1.82
C ALA A 157 27.82 -28.64 -2.41
N PHE A 158 28.34 -27.96 -3.42
CA PHE A 158 27.63 -26.91 -4.14
C PHE A 158 26.39 -27.44 -4.86
N ALA A 159 26.47 -28.56 -5.58
CA ALA A 159 25.33 -29.19 -6.24
C ALA A 159 24.27 -29.66 -5.24
N LEU A 160 24.69 -30.22 -4.09
CA LEU A 160 23.80 -30.61 -2.99
C LEU A 160 23.13 -29.37 -2.38
N PHE A 161 23.87 -28.30 -2.12
CA PHE A 161 23.29 -27.04 -1.64
C PHE A 161 22.37 -26.39 -2.68
N GLN A 162 22.68 -26.49 -3.98
CA GLN A 162 21.81 -26.05 -5.07
C GLN A 162 20.52 -26.87 -5.12
N ALA A 163 20.59 -28.18 -4.91
CA ALA A 163 19.44 -29.08 -4.86
C ALA A 163 18.59 -28.82 -3.60
N ILE A 164 19.21 -28.66 -2.43
CA ILE A 164 18.53 -28.31 -1.18
C ILE A 164 17.86 -26.93 -1.30
N SER A 165 18.53 -25.95 -1.89
CA SER A 165 17.95 -24.63 -2.13
C SER A 165 16.80 -24.72 -3.14
N ALA A 166 17.01 -25.40 -4.27
CA ALA A 166 15.95 -25.61 -5.25
C ALA A 166 14.73 -26.33 -4.65
N GLN A 167 14.94 -27.31 -3.77
CA GLN A 167 13.88 -28.06 -3.08
C GLN A 167 13.22 -27.25 -1.95
N ALA A 168 14.00 -26.47 -1.19
CA ALA A 168 13.48 -25.59 -0.14
C ALA A 168 12.63 -24.44 -0.72
N PHE A 169 12.92 -24.02 -1.96
CA PHE A 169 12.23 -22.95 -2.66
C PHE A 169 11.34 -23.43 -3.83
N SER A 170 11.18 -24.75 -4.05
CA SER A 170 10.24 -25.32 -5.02
C SER A 170 8.85 -25.45 -4.42
N GLY A 171 8.07 -24.37 -4.49
CA GLY A 171 6.64 -24.40 -4.83
C GLY A 171 5.60 -25.12 -3.96
N GLU A 172 5.93 -25.88 -2.92
CA GLU A 172 4.95 -26.60 -2.07
C GLU A 172 4.99 -26.10 -0.61
N SER A 173 3.85 -25.61 -0.13
CA SER A 173 3.68 -24.96 1.18
C SER A 173 3.64 -25.99 2.31
N CYS A 174 4.74 -26.19 3.03
CA CYS A 174 4.78 -26.90 4.31
C CYS A 174 5.46 -26.03 5.38
N GLU A 175 4.75 -25.74 6.48
CA GLU A 175 5.21 -24.91 7.62
C GLU A 175 6.51 -25.43 8.26
N GLN A 176 6.83 -26.72 8.10
CA GLN A 176 8.06 -27.33 8.62
C GLN A 176 9.34 -26.88 7.87
N GLN A 177 9.20 -26.29 6.68
CA GLN A 177 10.35 -25.84 5.87
C GLN A 177 10.84 -24.42 6.21
N ASP A 178 10.08 -23.60 6.93
CA ASP A 178 10.48 -22.21 7.22
C ASP A 178 11.70 -22.14 8.17
N ALA A 179 11.75 -23.03 9.16
CA ALA A 179 12.93 -23.16 10.03
C ALA A 179 14.18 -23.67 9.29
N LEU A 180 13.98 -24.50 8.25
CA LEU A 180 15.08 -24.98 7.39
C LEU A 180 15.57 -23.85 6.47
N ARG A 181 14.65 -23.05 5.91
CA ARG A 181 14.93 -21.88 5.06
C ARG A 181 15.76 -20.82 5.79
N GLU A 182 15.36 -20.44 7.00
CA GLU A 182 16.10 -19.48 7.83
C GLU A 182 17.50 -20.00 8.16
N ARG A 183 17.63 -21.28 8.59
CA ARG A 183 18.95 -21.88 8.88
C ARG A 183 19.86 -21.95 7.67
N VAL A 184 19.32 -22.26 6.48
CA VAL A 184 20.09 -22.29 5.22
C VAL A 184 20.58 -20.89 4.88
N VAL A 185 19.77 -19.84 5.05
CA VAL A 185 20.18 -18.44 4.86
C VAL A 185 21.25 -18.04 5.86
N ASP A 186 21.07 -18.27 7.15
CA ASP A 186 22.06 -17.91 8.17
C ASP A 186 23.43 -18.59 7.92
N LEU A 187 23.43 -19.84 7.48
CA LEU A 187 24.65 -20.58 7.15
C LEU A 187 25.34 -20.03 5.89
N LEU A 188 24.57 -19.56 4.91
CA LEU A 188 25.07 -19.02 3.64
C LEU A 188 25.62 -17.60 3.76
N PHE A 189 25.03 -16.77 4.62
CA PHE A 189 25.35 -15.34 4.73
C PHE A 189 26.27 -14.99 5.92
N SER A 190 26.59 -15.96 6.78
CA SER A 190 27.57 -15.80 7.86
C SER A 190 29.04 -15.96 7.42
N ARG A 191 29.32 -16.44 6.20
CA ARG A 191 30.68 -16.72 5.72
C ARG A 191 30.96 -16.06 4.36
N VAL A 192 31.98 -15.20 4.32
CA VAL A 192 32.35 -14.34 3.17
C VAL A 192 32.82 -15.12 1.93
N THR A 193 33.13 -16.42 2.04
CA THR A 193 33.79 -17.21 0.98
C THR A 193 32.85 -17.91 -0.02
N LEU A 194 31.53 -17.67 -0.01
CA LEU A 194 30.53 -18.41 -0.80
C LEU A 194 29.72 -17.54 -1.81
N GLN A 195 30.33 -16.48 -2.35
CA GLN A 195 29.67 -15.53 -3.26
C GLN A 195 28.88 -16.15 -4.44
N PRO A 196 29.36 -17.20 -5.14
CA PRO A 196 28.64 -17.81 -6.26
C PRO A 196 27.37 -18.56 -5.84
N LEU A 197 27.42 -19.22 -4.68
CA LEU A 197 26.28 -19.93 -4.11
C LEU A 197 25.24 -18.94 -3.60
N GLN A 198 25.70 -17.87 -2.94
CA GLN A 198 24.84 -16.76 -2.54
C GLN A 198 24.13 -16.17 -3.78
N ASN A 199 24.81 -15.99 -4.91
CA ASN A 199 24.19 -15.47 -6.15
C ASN A 199 23.11 -16.41 -6.68
N TYR A 200 23.40 -17.71 -6.76
CA TYR A 200 22.40 -18.69 -7.19
C TYR A 200 21.16 -18.70 -6.28
N VAL A 201 21.36 -18.69 -4.96
CA VAL A 201 20.26 -18.66 -4.00
C VAL A 201 19.45 -17.36 -4.10
N CYS A 202 20.09 -16.20 -4.31
CA CYS A 202 19.39 -14.95 -4.63
C CYS A 202 18.46 -15.11 -5.83
N THR A 203 18.99 -15.59 -6.96
CA THR A 203 18.19 -15.77 -8.18
C THR A 203 17.04 -16.76 -7.98
N GLN A 204 17.22 -17.82 -7.17
CA GLN A 204 16.14 -18.75 -6.87
C GLN A 204 15.06 -18.14 -5.98
N VAL A 205 15.44 -17.38 -4.95
CA VAL A 205 14.49 -16.68 -4.08
C VAL A 205 13.71 -15.63 -4.86
N GLU A 206 14.37 -14.86 -5.72
CA GLU A 206 13.75 -13.88 -6.62
C GLU A 206 12.76 -14.53 -7.58
N ALA A 207 13.18 -15.58 -8.29
CA ALA A 207 12.32 -16.30 -9.23
C ALA A 207 11.15 -17.03 -8.52
N ALA A 208 11.35 -17.50 -7.29
CA ALA A 208 10.27 -18.05 -6.47
C ALA A 208 9.28 -16.97 -6.03
N LEU A 209 9.79 -15.80 -5.61
CA LEU A 209 8.98 -14.66 -5.22
C LEU A 209 8.13 -14.19 -6.41
N GLU A 210 8.73 -13.93 -7.57
CA GLU A 210 7.99 -13.51 -8.77
C GLU A 210 6.89 -14.51 -9.17
N ARG A 211 7.20 -15.81 -9.17
CA ARG A 211 6.21 -16.87 -9.45
C ARG A 211 5.09 -16.90 -8.43
N GLU A 212 5.39 -16.71 -7.16
CA GLU A 212 4.38 -16.68 -6.11
C GLU A 212 3.51 -15.42 -6.21
N VAL A 213 4.09 -14.25 -6.49
CA VAL A 213 3.33 -13.01 -6.73
C VAL A 213 2.39 -13.17 -7.92
N GLU A 214 2.86 -13.74 -9.03
CA GLU A 214 2.02 -14.05 -10.20
C GLU A 214 0.89 -15.02 -9.85
N ARG A 215 1.20 -16.06 -9.07
CA ARG A 215 0.22 -17.06 -8.61
C ARG A 215 -0.84 -16.43 -7.69
N LEU A 216 -0.44 -15.63 -6.72
CA LEU A 216 -1.33 -14.91 -5.80
C LEU A 216 -2.24 -13.93 -6.55
N CYS A 217 -1.67 -13.26 -7.57
CA CYS A 217 -2.38 -12.38 -8.48
C CYS A 217 -3.45 -13.13 -9.30
N CYS A 218 -3.10 -14.25 -9.94
CA CYS A 218 -4.00 -14.97 -10.85
C CYS A 218 -5.02 -15.88 -10.13
N GLN A 219 -4.63 -16.56 -9.05
CA GLN A 219 -5.45 -17.62 -8.43
C GLN A 219 -6.31 -17.14 -7.26
N GLY A 220 -6.25 -15.86 -6.90
CA GLY A 220 -7.13 -15.30 -5.87
C GLY A 220 -6.85 -15.78 -4.44
N LYS A 221 -5.74 -16.49 -4.21
CA LYS A 221 -5.40 -17.13 -2.93
C LYS A 221 -5.37 -16.13 -1.75
N ARG A 222 -5.65 -16.64 -0.55
CA ARG A 222 -5.73 -15.84 0.70
C ARG A 222 -4.51 -15.96 1.61
N ASN A 223 -3.62 -16.92 1.36
CA ASN A 223 -2.41 -17.09 2.16
C ASN A 223 -1.22 -16.40 1.50
N TYR A 224 -0.63 -15.43 2.19
CA TYR A 224 0.51 -14.63 1.75
C TYR A 224 1.80 -14.98 2.50
N SER A 225 1.77 -15.92 3.45
CA SER A 225 2.91 -16.23 4.33
C SER A 225 4.16 -16.60 3.54
N TYR A 226 4.01 -17.39 2.47
CA TYR A 226 5.12 -17.79 1.62
C TYR A 226 5.75 -16.62 0.86
N ALA A 227 4.93 -15.74 0.28
CA ALA A 227 5.42 -14.54 -0.40
C ALA A 227 6.09 -13.55 0.57
N VAL A 228 5.53 -13.39 1.76
CA VAL A 228 6.12 -12.57 2.84
C VAL A 228 7.46 -13.13 3.29
N GLY A 229 7.54 -14.45 3.50
CA GLY A 229 8.80 -15.13 3.85
C GLY A 229 9.87 -14.92 2.78
N LEU A 230 9.53 -15.15 1.51
CA LEU A 230 10.45 -14.93 0.38
C LEU A 230 10.88 -13.45 0.27
N LEU A 231 9.98 -12.50 0.50
CA LEU A 231 10.30 -11.07 0.48
C LEU A 231 11.25 -10.67 1.63
N ALA A 232 10.99 -11.15 2.85
CA ALA A 232 11.85 -10.90 4.00
C ALA A 232 13.26 -11.48 3.80
N MET A 233 13.34 -12.68 3.22
CA MET A 233 14.61 -13.31 2.86
C MET A 233 15.35 -12.49 1.80
N ALA A 234 14.66 -12.09 0.72
CA ALA A 234 15.23 -11.26 -0.33
C ALA A 234 15.79 -9.93 0.20
N ASN A 235 15.09 -9.28 1.14
CA ASN A 235 15.56 -8.06 1.79
C ASN A 235 16.86 -8.27 2.57
N ARG A 236 16.90 -9.27 3.46
CA ARG A 236 18.10 -9.59 4.26
C ARG A 236 19.31 -9.90 3.37
N MET A 237 19.06 -10.58 2.25
CA MET A 237 20.09 -10.93 1.27
C MET A 237 20.63 -9.70 0.53
N CYS A 238 19.77 -8.72 0.25
CA CYS A 238 20.17 -7.43 -0.32
C CYS A 238 20.96 -6.57 0.68
N GLU A 239 20.59 -6.58 1.97
CA GLU A 239 21.25 -5.83 3.06
C GLU A 239 22.66 -6.35 3.35
N THR A 240 22.82 -7.67 3.49
CA THR A 240 24.12 -8.29 3.86
C THR A 240 25.21 -8.04 2.80
N ARG A 241 24.81 -7.86 1.54
CA ARG A 241 25.71 -7.60 0.40
C ARG A 241 26.15 -6.15 0.25
N ALA A 242 25.49 -5.21 0.91
CA ALA A 242 25.85 -3.78 0.86
C ALA A 242 27.17 -3.48 1.61
N ILE A 243 27.62 -4.38 2.48
CA ILE A 243 28.77 -4.19 3.39
C ILE A 243 30.10 -4.60 2.71
N GLY A 244 30.08 -5.31 1.58
CA GLY A 244 31.29 -5.78 0.89
C GLY A 244 31.34 -5.39 -0.59
N ASN A 245 32.29 -4.51 -0.95
CA ASN A 245 32.66 -4.02 -2.29
C ASN A 245 31.51 -3.60 -3.24
N GLY A 246 31.52 -2.30 -3.56
CA GLY A 246 30.45 -1.54 -4.21
C GLY A 246 30.13 -1.81 -5.69
N ASP A 247 30.13 -3.06 -6.15
CA ASP A 247 29.66 -3.40 -7.50
C ASP A 247 28.96 -4.78 -7.58
N CYS A 248 28.31 -5.21 -6.48
CA CYS A 248 27.54 -6.46 -6.46
C CYS A 248 26.11 -6.29 -7.04
N ASP A 249 25.83 -7.11 -8.06
CA ASP A 249 24.64 -7.25 -8.93
C ASP A 249 23.42 -6.34 -8.68
N VAL A 250 23.33 -5.29 -9.50
CA VAL A 250 22.18 -4.37 -9.55
C VAL A 250 20.91 -5.08 -10.09
N ALA A 251 21.07 -6.16 -10.84
CA ALA A 251 19.98 -6.92 -11.47
C ALA A 251 19.05 -7.62 -10.44
N ALA A 252 19.63 -8.24 -9.41
CA ALA A 252 18.91 -8.91 -8.34
C ALA A 252 17.90 -7.98 -7.62
N ARG A 253 18.33 -6.75 -7.34
CA ARG A 253 17.54 -5.75 -6.60
C ARG A 253 16.31 -5.28 -7.36
N HIS A 254 16.34 -5.22 -8.69
CA HIS A 254 15.20 -4.75 -9.47
C HIS A 254 14.03 -5.73 -9.44
N GLN A 255 14.28 -7.05 -9.40
CA GLN A 255 13.22 -8.07 -9.40
C GLN A 255 12.44 -8.03 -8.09
N VAL A 256 13.15 -7.89 -6.97
CA VAL A 256 12.55 -7.77 -5.64
C VAL A 256 11.69 -6.49 -5.54
N LEU A 257 12.19 -5.35 -6.04
CA LEU A 257 11.42 -4.09 -6.10
C LEU A 257 10.15 -4.23 -6.95
N GLN A 258 10.22 -4.90 -8.10
CA GLN A 258 9.05 -5.15 -8.95
C GLN A 258 8.05 -6.11 -8.30
N ALA A 259 8.51 -7.16 -7.64
CA ALA A 259 7.65 -8.10 -6.93
C ALA A 259 6.97 -7.45 -5.72
N ALA A 260 7.71 -6.68 -4.91
CA ALA A 260 7.19 -5.96 -3.75
C ALA A 260 6.15 -4.91 -4.15
N SER A 261 6.43 -4.11 -5.18
CA SER A 261 5.46 -3.12 -5.69
C SER A 261 4.21 -3.78 -6.28
N ARG A 262 4.35 -4.93 -6.95
CA ARG A 262 3.21 -5.67 -7.47
C ARG A 262 2.35 -6.28 -6.37
N LEU A 263 2.95 -6.84 -5.31
CA LEU A 263 2.24 -7.31 -4.12
C LEU A 263 1.46 -6.18 -3.45
N LEU A 264 2.09 -5.02 -3.31
CA LEU A 264 1.47 -3.83 -2.71
C LEU A 264 0.13 -3.46 -3.37
N ALA A 265 -0.03 -3.69 -4.68
CA ALA A 265 -1.25 -3.35 -5.42
C ALA A 265 -2.50 -4.16 -5.01
N PHE A 266 -2.33 -5.37 -4.45
CA PHE A 266 -3.47 -6.28 -4.21
C PHE A 266 -3.44 -7.09 -2.90
N ALA A 267 -2.32 -7.08 -2.16
CA ALA A 267 -2.21 -7.80 -0.91
C ALA A 267 -3.04 -7.14 0.22
N PRO A 268 -3.33 -7.85 1.33
CA PRO A 268 -3.95 -7.27 2.51
C PRO A 268 -3.05 -6.25 3.22
N GLU A 269 -3.65 -5.36 4.01
CA GLU A 269 -2.97 -4.26 4.72
C GLU A 269 -1.67 -4.66 5.43
N ALA A 270 -1.69 -5.75 6.21
CA ALA A 270 -0.49 -6.23 6.91
C ALA A 270 0.70 -6.55 5.97
N VAL A 271 0.41 -7.10 4.79
CA VAL A 271 1.42 -7.41 3.77
C VAL A 271 1.83 -6.14 3.02
N GLN A 272 0.89 -5.24 2.76
CA GLN A 272 1.16 -3.95 2.11
C GLN A 272 2.13 -3.09 2.92
N THR A 273 1.98 -3.03 4.25
CA THR A 273 2.92 -2.36 5.16
C THR A 273 4.33 -2.94 5.05
N GLN A 274 4.45 -4.25 4.98
CA GLN A 274 5.75 -4.93 4.81
C GLN A 274 6.36 -4.64 3.43
N CYS A 275 5.55 -4.63 2.36
CA CYS A 275 6.01 -4.26 1.03
C CYS A 275 6.53 -2.81 0.99
N LEU A 276 5.85 -1.85 1.61
CA LEU A 276 6.31 -0.47 1.72
C LEU A 276 7.63 -0.37 2.48
N SER A 277 7.75 -1.04 3.63
CA SER A 277 9.01 -1.10 4.39
C SER A 277 10.16 -1.67 3.55
N SER A 278 9.88 -2.71 2.75
CA SER A 278 10.86 -3.34 1.87
C SER A 278 11.28 -2.40 0.73
N LEU A 279 10.33 -1.67 0.15
CA LEU A 279 10.62 -0.68 -0.89
C LEU A 279 11.49 0.46 -0.34
N CYS A 280 11.21 0.96 0.87
CA CYS A 280 12.03 1.98 1.53
C CYS A 280 13.47 1.53 1.77
N SER A 281 13.70 0.28 2.18
CA SER A 281 15.06 -0.21 2.44
C SER A 281 15.83 -0.53 1.16
N LEU A 282 15.16 -1.09 0.14
CA LEU A 282 15.81 -1.57 -1.08
C LEU A 282 16.08 -0.46 -2.11
N LEU A 283 15.20 0.54 -2.23
CA LEU A 283 15.30 1.57 -3.25
C LEU A 283 16.65 2.33 -3.25
N PRO A 284 17.22 2.76 -2.10
CA PRO A 284 18.52 3.43 -2.10
C PRO A 284 19.69 2.54 -2.52
N THR A 285 19.51 1.20 -2.52
CA THR A 285 20.54 0.24 -2.94
C THR A 285 20.48 -0.10 -4.44
N ALA A 286 19.44 0.35 -5.16
CA ALA A 286 19.23 0.11 -6.59
C ALA A 286 19.50 1.37 -7.44
N ARG A 287 19.95 1.18 -8.69
CA ARG A 287 20.13 2.28 -9.66
C ARG A 287 18.84 2.47 -10.48
N ALA A 288 18.38 3.71 -10.65
CA ALA A 288 17.13 3.99 -11.36
C ALA A 288 17.18 3.47 -12.82
N SER A 289 18.33 3.58 -13.48
CA SER A 289 18.56 3.12 -14.86
C SER A 289 18.37 1.63 -15.10
N THR A 290 18.45 0.79 -14.05
CA THR A 290 18.31 -0.67 -14.15
C THR A 290 16.90 -1.18 -13.85
N VAL A 291 15.99 -0.31 -13.43
CA VAL A 291 14.62 -0.66 -13.08
C VAL A 291 13.69 -0.11 -14.16
N ASP A 292 12.69 -0.89 -14.57
CA ASP A 292 11.54 -0.34 -15.32
C ASP A 292 10.70 0.56 -14.40
N ILE A 293 11.06 1.84 -14.32
CA ILE A 293 10.43 2.85 -13.47
C ILE A 293 8.96 3.05 -13.86
N SER A 294 8.64 2.95 -15.15
CA SER A 294 7.27 3.08 -15.64
C SER A 294 6.37 1.96 -15.13
N ARG A 295 6.89 0.72 -15.07
CA ARG A 295 6.19 -0.42 -14.45
C ARG A 295 6.10 -0.28 -12.94
N LEU A 296 7.20 0.10 -12.28
CA LEU A 296 7.23 0.33 -10.83
C LEU A 296 6.19 1.37 -10.43
N LEU A 297 6.20 2.55 -11.05
CA LEU A 297 5.26 3.64 -10.78
C LEU A 297 3.81 3.18 -11.01
N ARG A 298 3.52 2.45 -12.10
CA ARG A 298 2.16 1.93 -12.32
C ARG A 298 1.68 1.04 -11.19
N HIS A 299 2.53 0.21 -10.61
CA HIS A 299 2.15 -0.60 -9.44
C HIS A 299 1.91 0.27 -8.20
N LEU A 300 2.75 1.28 -7.96
CA LEU A 300 2.64 2.20 -6.82
C LEU A 300 1.41 3.12 -6.91
N LEU A 301 1.02 3.52 -8.12
CA LEU A 301 -0.17 4.35 -8.34
C LEU A 301 -1.48 3.59 -8.11
N VAL A 302 -1.50 2.25 -8.16
CA VAL A 302 -2.74 1.46 -7.94
C VAL A 302 -3.27 1.58 -6.50
N PRO A 303 -2.46 1.36 -5.43
CA PRO A 303 -2.88 1.62 -4.06
C PRO A 303 -3.36 3.05 -3.82
N VAL A 304 -2.65 4.03 -4.40
CA VAL A 304 -3.05 5.45 -4.31
C VAL A 304 -4.41 5.65 -5.00
N ALA A 305 -4.57 5.14 -6.23
CA ALA A 305 -5.81 5.21 -7.00
C ALA A 305 -7.00 4.56 -6.29
N LYS A 306 -6.80 3.44 -5.60
CA LYS A 306 -7.83 2.76 -4.79
C LYS A 306 -8.24 3.56 -3.57
N ALA A 307 -7.33 4.35 -3.00
CA ALA A 307 -7.59 5.19 -1.84
C ALA A 307 -8.22 6.55 -2.22
N LEU A 308 -8.27 6.90 -3.52
CA LEU A 308 -8.89 8.14 -3.97
C LEU A 308 -10.40 8.13 -3.74
N VAL A 309 -10.91 9.25 -3.23
CA VAL A 309 -12.34 9.51 -3.14
C VAL A 309 -12.65 10.74 -3.99
N LEU A 310 -13.35 10.53 -5.10
CA LEU A 310 -13.72 11.60 -6.02
C LEU A 310 -15.19 11.95 -5.87
N GLN A 311 -15.50 13.22 -5.65
CA GLN A 311 -16.84 13.75 -5.77
C GLN A 311 -17.08 14.11 -7.23
N VAL A 312 -18.08 13.51 -7.86
CA VAL A 312 -18.46 13.79 -9.25
C VAL A 312 -19.69 14.65 -9.22
N ARG A 313 -19.53 15.89 -9.68
CA ARG A 313 -20.60 16.90 -9.67
C ARG A 313 -21.30 16.96 -11.01
N ASP A 314 -22.61 16.78 -10.98
CA ASP A 314 -23.51 17.12 -12.08
C ASP A 314 -24.12 18.50 -11.81
N LYS A 315 -23.70 19.49 -12.60
CA LYS A 315 -24.19 20.87 -12.48
C LYS A 315 -25.67 20.99 -12.82
N ALA A 316 -26.14 20.26 -13.82
CA ALA A 316 -27.53 20.34 -14.27
C ALA A 316 -28.48 19.71 -13.25
N ALA A 317 -28.09 18.56 -12.68
CA ALA A 317 -28.90 17.85 -11.70
C ALA A 317 -28.75 18.37 -10.25
N HIS A 318 -27.85 19.34 -10.01
CA HIS A 318 -27.50 19.78 -8.65
C HIS A 318 -27.11 18.62 -7.72
N SER A 319 -26.49 17.57 -8.27
CA SER A 319 -26.18 16.35 -7.53
C SER A 319 -24.68 16.11 -7.47
N VAL A 320 -24.21 15.58 -6.36
CA VAL A 320 -22.83 15.13 -6.17
C VAL A 320 -22.88 13.65 -5.83
N THR A 321 -22.12 12.86 -6.57
CA THR A 321 -21.99 11.41 -6.35
C THR A 321 -20.55 11.07 -6.00
N THR A 322 -20.37 10.23 -4.98
CA THR A 322 -19.03 9.78 -4.60
C THR A 322 -18.62 8.60 -5.48
N ALA A 323 -17.50 8.75 -6.18
CA ALA A 323 -16.89 7.77 -7.05
C ALA A 323 -15.58 7.28 -6.44
N THR A 324 -15.40 5.96 -6.44
CA THR A 324 -14.15 5.28 -6.10
C THR A 324 -13.76 4.38 -7.27
N MET A 325 -12.47 4.05 -7.39
CA MET A 325 -12.02 3.16 -8.46
C MET A 325 -12.74 1.81 -8.39
N ASN A 326 -12.91 1.26 -7.19
CA ASN A 326 -13.56 -0.03 -6.97
C ASN A 326 -15.05 -0.03 -7.36
N SER A 327 -15.75 1.11 -7.21
CA SER A 327 -17.16 1.23 -7.58
C SER A 327 -17.38 1.51 -9.07
N CYS A 328 -16.43 2.16 -9.75
CA CYS A 328 -16.62 2.66 -11.11
C CYS A 328 -15.89 1.85 -12.20
N LEU A 329 -14.80 1.15 -11.85
CA LEU A 329 -13.97 0.42 -12.82
C LEU A 329 -14.41 -1.05 -12.93
N THR A 330 -15.11 -1.39 -14.02
CA THR A 330 -15.58 -2.76 -14.28
C THR A 330 -14.55 -3.61 -15.03
N ASN A 331 -13.69 -2.99 -15.84
CA ASN A 331 -12.73 -3.67 -16.72
C ASN A 331 -11.27 -3.55 -16.21
N ALA A 332 -11.07 -3.71 -14.90
CA ALA A 332 -9.74 -3.65 -14.31
C ALA A 332 -8.91 -4.91 -14.65
N PRO A 333 -7.58 -4.79 -14.80
CA PRO A 333 -6.70 -5.95 -14.83
C PRO A 333 -6.89 -6.82 -13.58
N LEU A 334 -6.88 -8.15 -13.74
CA LEU A 334 -6.94 -9.10 -12.60
C LEU A 334 -5.88 -8.80 -11.52
N SER A 335 -4.72 -8.30 -11.93
CA SER A 335 -3.62 -7.89 -11.05
C SER A 335 -3.94 -6.74 -10.11
N TRP A 336 -4.99 -5.97 -10.39
CA TRP A 336 -5.39 -4.85 -9.54
C TRP A 336 -6.37 -5.28 -8.46
N ARG A 337 -7.03 -6.45 -8.58
CA ARG A 337 -7.97 -6.96 -7.56
C ARG A 337 -8.89 -5.86 -7.02
N THR A 338 -9.71 -5.27 -7.90
CA THR A 338 -10.70 -4.23 -7.53
C THR A 338 -11.80 -4.77 -6.62
N ASP A 339 -11.89 -6.10 -6.44
CA ASP A 339 -12.70 -6.76 -5.41
C ASP A 339 -12.21 -6.46 -3.98
N ARG A 340 -10.98 -5.96 -3.80
CA ARG A 340 -10.41 -5.61 -2.51
C ARG A 340 -10.14 -4.11 -2.41
N SER A 341 -10.71 -3.48 -1.39
CA SER A 341 -10.38 -2.11 -1.01
C SER A 341 -8.97 -2.04 -0.41
N VAL A 342 -8.35 -0.88 -0.52
CA VAL A 342 -7.10 -0.53 0.18
C VAL A 342 -7.47 0.44 1.29
N SER A 343 -6.85 0.30 2.46
CA SER A 343 -7.12 1.23 3.56
C SER A 343 -6.61 2.63 3.18
N PRO A 344 -7.31 3.71 3.61
CA PRO A 344 -6.84 5.07 3.35
C PRO A 344 -5.41 5.32 3.85
N GLU A 345 -5.01 4.63 4.92
CA GLU A 345 -3.67 4.72 5.49
C GLU A 345 -2.60 4.17 4.55
N ILE A 346 -2.80 2.97 3.99
CA ILE A 346 -1.87 2.41 2.99
C ILE A 346 -1.79 3.30 1.75
N GLY A 347 -2.91 3.88 1.30
CA GLY A 347 -2.92 4.85 0.22
C GLY A 347 -2.04 6.06 0.50
N LYS A 348 -2.18 6.66 1.69
CA LYS A 348 -1.37 7.80 2.15
C LYS A 348 0.09 7.43 2.35
N MET A 349 0.40 6.29 2.96
CA MET A 349 1.79 5.81 3.11
C MET A 349 2.45 5.59 1.75
N THR A 350 1.72 5.05 0.77
CA THR A 350 2.24 4.86 -0.60
C THR A 350 2.46 6.21 -1.29
N ALA A 351 1.54 7.17 -1.12
CA ALA A 351 1.68 8.52 -1.65
C ALA A 351 2.87 9.25 -1.02
N GLN A 352 3.06 9.12 0.30
CA GLN A 352 4.21 9.67 1.01
C GLN A 352 5.51 9.05 0.51
N PHE A 353 5.57 7.73 0.35
CA PHE A 353 6.73 7.04 -0.22
C PHE A 353 7.10 7.60 -1.60
N ILE A 354 6.14 7.76 -2.52
CA ILE A 354 6.40 8.35 -3.83
C ILE A 354 6.87 9.80 -3.70
N SER A 355 6.29 10.57 -2.77
CA SER A 355 6.73 11.93 -2.49
C SER A 355 8.18 12.00 -1.99
N ASP A 356 8.59 11.08 -1.12
CA ASP A 356 9.96 11.02 -0.58
C ASP A 356 10.97 10.67 -1.69
N VAL A 357 10.60 9.75 -2.60
CA VAL A 357 11.37 9.47 -3.82
C VAL A 357 11.50 10.73 -4.67
N CYS A 358 10.39 11.43 -4.90
CA CYS A 358 10.36 12.67 -5.68
C CYS A 358 11.05 13.85 -4.98
N SER A 359 11.23 13.87 -3.67
CA SER A 359 11.91 14.96 -2.96
C SER A 359 13.43 14.79 -2.91
N GLY A 360 13.96 13.68 -3.44
CA GLY A 360 15.39 13.36 -3.36
C GLY A 360 15.81 12.75 -2.02
N ALA A 361 14.87 12.26 -1.20
CA ALA A 361 15.18 11.68 0.11
C ALA A 361 16.08 10.42 0.01
N PHE A 362 16.06 9.74 -1.14
CA PHE A 362 16.90 8.57 -1.41
C PHE A 362 18.13 8.94 -2.26
N ASN A 363 17.91 9.39 -3.49
CA ASN A 363 18.94 10.00 -4.36
C ASN A 363 18.29 10.82 -5.49
N GLU A 364 19.09 11.68 -6.13
CA GLU A 364 18.61 12.57 -7.20
C GLU A 364 18.25 11.84 -8.51
N ASP A 365 18.91 10.72 -8.81
CA ASP A 365 18.64 9.93 -10.03
C ASP A 365 17.20 9.35 -10.00
N TRP A 366 16.81 8.75 -8.87
CA TRP A 366 15.44 8.29 -8.64
C TRP A 366 14.43 9.43 -8.66
N SER A 367 14.77 10.56 -8.05
CA SER A 367 13.92 11.76 -7.99
C SER A 367 13.56 12.26 -9.38
N VAL A 368 14.55 12.52 -10.25
CA VAL A 368 14.33 13.02 -11.61
C VAL A 368 13.53 12.02 -12.45
N CYS A 369 13.90 10.74 -12.39
CA CYS A 369 13.22 9.72 -13.16
C CYS A 369 11.76 9.51 -12.73
N MET A 370 11.49 9.54 -11.42
CA MET A 370 10.12 9.39 -10.89
C MET A 370 9.25 10.59 -11.23
N ARG A 371 9.76 11.83 -11.09
CA ARG A 371 9.05 13.06 -11.49
C ARG A 371 8.68 13.04 -12.97
N ARG A 372 9.59 12.61 -13.85
CA ARG A 372 9.34 12.45 -15.30
C ARG A 372 8.25 11.42 -15.61
N GLU A 373 8.26 10.27 -14.95
CA GLU A 373 7.26 9.23 -15.16
C GLU A 373 5.88 9.66 -14.62
N LEU A 374 5.82 10.38 -13.48
CA LEU A 374 4.58 10.98 -12.97
C LEU A 374 3.99 11.98 -13.96
N ALA A 375 4.81 12.88 -14.51
CA ALA A 375 4.38 13.81 -15.55
C ALA A 375 3.84 13.07 -16.79
N THR A 376 4.51 11.98 -17.19
CA THR A 376 4.07 11.16 -18.33
C THR A 376 2.74 10.45 -18.05
N ALA A 377 2.49 10.01 -16.81
CA ALA A 377 1.23 9.36 -16.43
C ALA A 377 0.01 10.30 -16.55
N LEU A 378 0.19 11.62 -16.42
CA LEU A 378 -0.89 12.61 -16.58
C LEU A 378 -1.45 12.66 -18.01
N LEU A 379 -0.65 12.32 -19.02
CA LEU A 379 -1.10 12.26 -20.42
C LEU A 379 -2.24 11.26 -20.63
N GLY A 380 -2.43 10.31 -19.72
CA GLY A 380 -3.53 9.35 -19.77
C GLY A 380 -4.90 10.03 -19.86
N VAL A 381 -5.13 11.14 -19.15
CA VAL A 381 -6.42 11.88 -19.20
C VAL A 381 -6.56 12.69 -20.49
N VAL A 382 -5.48 13.29 -20.97
CA VAL A 382 -5.43 13.99 -22.26
C VAL A 382 -5.76 13.04 -23.43
N GLN A 383 -5.15 11.85 -23.43
CA GLN A 383 -5.39 10.84 -24.45
C GLN A 383 -6.81 10.23 -24.40
N LEU A 384 -7.41 10.17 -23.21
CA LEU A 384 -8.79 9.69 -23.04
C LEU A 384 -9.80 10.67 -23.64
N THR A 385 -9.67 11.95 -23.34
CA THR A 385 -10.60 12.98 -23.82
C THR A 385 -10.53 13.15 -25.34
N THR A 386 -9.32 13.07 -25.92
CA THR A 386 -9.13 13.08 -27.39
C THR A 386 -9.71 11.85 -28.07
N SER A 387 -9.61 10.67 -27.46
CA SER A 387 -10.21 9.43 -27.99
C SER A 387 -11.74 9.47 -27.98
N LEU A 388 -12.34 9.94 -26.88
CA LEU A 388 -13.80 10.09 -26.77
C LEU A 388 -14.36 11.11 -27.76
N SER A 389 -13.59 12.16 -28.07
CA SER A 389 -13.98 13.18 -29.06
C SER A 389 -14.00 12.65 -30.50
N LYS A 390 -13.22 11.59 -30.81
CA LYS A 390 -13.13 10.99 -32.15
C LYS A 390 -14.19 9.91 -32.43
N SER A 391 -14.81 9.33 -31.41
CA SER A 391 -15.70 8.17 -31.54
C SER A 391 -17.21 8.48 -31.49
N GLY A 392 -17.62 9.74 -31.30
CA GLY A 392 -19.03 10.10 -31.08
C GLY A 392 -19.82 10.45 -32.35
N SER A 393 -20.82 9.65 -32.71
CA SER A 393 -21.94 10.07 -33.57
C SER A 393 -22.97 10.88 -32.77
N ARG A 394 -23.64 11.82 -33.46
CA ARG A 394 -24.43 12.96 -32.93
C ARG A 394 -25.62 12.67 -31.98
N GLU A 395 -25.93 11.42 -31.63
CA GLU A 395 -27.18 11.10 -30.91
C GLU A 395 -27.00 10.63 -29.44
N SER A 396 -25.79 10.27 -28.98
CA SER A 396 -25.58 9.71 -27.61
C SER A 396 -24.85 10.64 -26.61
N MET A 397 -24.62 11.91 -26.95
CA MET A 397 -23.76 12.78 -26.13
C MET A 397 -24.36 13.23 -24.79
N ASN A 398 -25.67 13.13 -24.58
CA ASN A 398 -26.32 13.85 -23.47
C ASN A 398 -26.52 13.06 -22.17
N LYS A 399 -26.17 11.76 -22.09
CA LYS A 399 -26.36 10.95 -20.85
C LYS A 399 -25.28 9.93 -20.49
N GLU A 400 -24.36 9.54 -21.38
CA GLU A 400 -23.47 8.36 -21.16
C GLU A 400 -21.96 8.66 -21.07
N SER A 401 -21.53 9.92 -20.97
CA SER A 401 -20.11 10.29 -20.94
C SER A 401 -19.43 10.08 -19.57
N VAL A 402 -20.18 10.19 -18.46
CA VAL A 402 -19.62 10.10 -17.09
C VAL A 402 -19.15 8.68 -16.74
N PRO A 403 -19.97 7.62 -16.95
CA PRO A 403 -19.56 6.27 -16.61
C PRO A 403 -18.39 5.79 -17.48
N SER A 404 -18.28 6.26 -18.73
CA SER A 404 -17.22 5.85 -19.65
C SER A 404 -15.84 6.41 -19.29
N ILE A 405 -15.75 7.64 -18.77
CA ILE A 405 -14.48 8.22 -18.26
C ILE A 405 -14.07 7.53 -16.96
N LEU A 406 -15.00 7.41 -16.00
CA LEU A 406 -14.73 6.80 -14.69
C LEU A 406 -14.46 5.28 -14.79
N ASN A 407 -14.91 4.62 -15.84
CA ASN A 407 -14.59 3.22 -16.15
C ASN A 407 -13.23 3.07 -16.89
N SER A 408 -12.40 4.11 -16.93
CA SER A 408 -11.08 4.03 -17.56
C SER A 408 -9.95 3.85 -16.55
N LYS A 409 -9.16 2.79 -16.73
CA LYS A 409 -7.92 2.58 -15.96
C LYS A 409 -6.93 3.74 -16.08
N ARG A 410 -6.89 4.40 -17.24
CA ARG A 410 -5.96 5.52 -17.49
C ARG A 410 -6.37 6.74 -16.66
N PHE A 411 -7.67 6.97 -16.49
CA PHE A 411 -8.21 8.07 -15.70
C PHE A 411 -7.72 7.98 -14.26
N TRP A 412 -7.95 6.84 -13.59
CA TRP A 412 -7.58 6.66 -12.17
C TRP A 412 -6.08 6.76 -11.91
N LEU A 413 -5.24 6.20 -12.80
CA LEU A 413 -3.79 6.34 -12.67
C LEU A 413 -3.31 7.77 -12.90
N SER A 414 -3.90 8.50 -13.86
CA SER A 414 -3.56 9.89 -14.09
C SER A 414 -4.02 10.79 -12.94
N VAL A 415 -5.19 10.55 -12.36
CA VAL A 415 -5.65 11.32 -11.17
C VAL A 415 -4.78 11.00 -9.95
N ALA A 416 -4.37 9.73 -9.77
CA ALA A 416 -3.41 9.36 -8.74
C ALA A 416 -2.04 10.02 -8.96
N ALA A 417 -1.59 10.15 -10.21
CA ALA A 417 -0.38 10.91 -10.53
C ALA A 417 -0.56 12.41 -10.24
N LEU A 418 -1.71 12.99 -10.58
CA LEU A 418 -2.04 14.40 -10.32
C LEU A 418 -2.00 14.72 -8.82
N ALA A 419 -2.43 13.79 -7.97
CA ALA A 419 -2.34 13.90 -6.52
C ALA A 419 -0.90 14.04 -5.98
N LEU A 420 0.09 13.60 -6.76
CA LEU A 420 1.48 13.50 -6.35
C LEU A 420 2.39 14.56 -6.99
N VAL A 421 1.94 15.23 -8.06
CA VAL A 421 2.71 16.31 -8.70
C VAL A 421 2.62 17.57 -7.83
N ARG A 422 3.77 18.03 -7.34
CA ARG A 422 3.87 19.21 -6.45
C ARG A 422 4.32 20.48 -7.15
N ASP A 423 4.96 20.34 -8.31
CA ASP A 423 5.48 21.47 -9.09
C ASP A 423 5.18 21.25 -10.57
N ARG A 424 4.64 22.30 -11.21
CA ARG A 424 4.32 22.34 -12.64
C ARG A 424 5.57 22.17 -13.50
N SER A 425 6.75 22.54 -13.00
CA SER A 425 8.03 22.37 -13.70
C SER A 425 8.31 20.91 -14.07
N TRP A 426 7.77 19.94 -13.32
CA TRP A 426 7.97 18.51 -13.58
C TRP A 426 7.39 18.07 -14.92
N LEU A 427 6.37 18.76 -15.43
CA LEU A 427 5.78 18.48 -16.73
C LEU A 427 6.80 18.63 -17.88
N ALA A 428 7.72 19.59 -17.77
CA ALA A 428 8.74 19.84 -18.77
C ALA A 428 9.78 18.70 -18.87
N LEU A 429 9.88 17.84 -17.84
CA LEU A 429 10.79 16.69 -17.82
C LEU A 429 10.32 15.56 -18.77
N SER A 430 9.04 15.55 -19.16
CA SER A 430 8.48 14.54 -20.06
C SER A 430 8.50 15.04 -21.50
N GLU A 431 9.29 14.39 -22.35
CA GLU A 431 9.35 14.67 -23.80
C GLU A 431 7.95 14.55 -24.44
N LYS A 432 7.20 13.50 -24.07
CA LYS A 432 5.83 13.27 -24.55
C LYS A 432 4.86 14.38 -24.17
N TRP A 433 5.08 15.04 -23.03
CA TRP A 433 4.26 16.19 -22.61
C TRP A 433 4.59 17.44 -23.41
N ASN A 434 5.87 17.62 -23.76
CA ASN A 434 6.33 18.72 -24.60
C ASN A 434 5.78 18.59 -26.04
N ASP A 435 5.75 17.38 -26.60
CA ASP A 435 5.19 17.12 -27.94
C ASP A 435 3.71 17.50 -28.05
N VAL A 436 2.93 17.28 -26.98
CA VAL A 436 1.50 17.66 -26.94
C VAL A 436 1.32 19.18 -26.87
N ARG A 437 2.24 19.91 -26.23
CA ARG A 437 2.22 21.38 -26.16
C ARG A 437 2.60 22.07 -27.46
N THR A 438 3.37 21.42 -28.32
CA THR A 438 3.72 21.95 -29.64
C THR A 438 2.69 21.48 -30.66
N PRO A 439 1.64 22.26 -30.98
CA PRO A 439 0.71 21.86 -32.03
C PRO A 439 1.48 21.71 -33.34
N SER A 440 1.29 20.59 -34.03
CA SER A 440 1.52 20.54 -35.47
C SER A 440 0.74 21.71 -36.08
N GLN A 441 1.41 22.57 -36.85
CA GLN A 441 0.80 23.69 -37.57
C GLN A 441 -0.14 23.18 -38.67
N GLU A 442 -1.22 22.49 -38.34
CA GLU A 442 -2.31 22.29 -39.30
C GLU A 442 -3.10 23.61 -39.38
N PRO A 443 -3.33 24.14 -40.60
CA PRO A 443 -4.02 25.42 -40.77
C PRO A 443 -5.45 25.32 -40.24
N VAL A 444 -5.80 26.18 -39.28
CA VAL A 444 -7.17 26.31 -38.76
C VAL A 444 -8.04 26.94 -39.86
N THR A 445 -9.11 26.26 -40.27
CA THR A 445 -10.09 26.80 -41.22
C THR A 445 -10.89 27.91 -40.53
N LEU A 446 -10.91 29.12 -41.09
CA LEU A 446 -11.64 30.26 -40.55
C LEU A 446 -13.09 30.28 -41.05
N CYS A 447 -13.96 30.93 -40.28
CA CYS A 447 -15.36 31.13 -40.63
C CYS A 447 -15.48 32.14 -41.76
N GLU A 448 -16.02 31.69 -42.89
CA GLU A 448 -16.16 32.49 -44.11
C GLU A 448 -17.21 33.60 -44.01
N ASN A 449 -18.07 33.59 -42.99
CA ASN A 449 -19.05 34.65 -42.73
C ASN A 449 -18.53 35.77 -41.82
N HIS A 450 -17.31 35.64 -41.27
CA HIS A 450 -16.67 36.66 -40.46
C HIS A 450 -15.43 37.21 -41.18
N ASP A 451 -15.39 38.52 -41.41
CA ASP A 451 -14.21 39.22 -41.98
C ASP A 451 -13.17 39.61 -40.92
N ASP A 452 -13.24 39.03 -39.72
CA ASP A 452 -12.35 39.35 -38.59
C ASP A 452 -10.99 38.65 -38.66
N GLY A 453 -10.82 37.69 -39.57
CA GLY A 453 -9.59 36.92 -39.76
C GLY A 453 -9.21 36.04 -38.56
N MET A 454 -10.09 35.86 -37.58
CA MET A 454 -9.78 35.24 -36.29
C MET A 454 -10.82 34.20 -35.86
N THR A 455 -12.05 34.28 -36.35
CA THR A 455 -13.12 33.35 -35.97
C THR A 455 -12.95 32.00 -36.66
N PRO A 456 -12.78 30.88 -35.93
CA PRO A 456 -12.60 29.55 -36.52
C PRO A 456 -13.94 28.98 -37.02
N ALA A 457 -13.91 28.32 -38.17
CA ALA A 457 -15.04 27.52 -38.65
C ALA A 457 -15.13 26.21 -37.85
N GLN A 458 -16.34 25.82 -37.49
CA GLN A 458 -16.61 24.56 -36.76
C GLN A 458 -17.42 23.58 -37.62
N VAL A 459 -18.01 24.08 -38.70
CA VAL A 459 -19.03 23.38 -39.46
C VAL A 459 -18.77 23.64 -40.94
N PHE A 460 -18.62 22.60 -41.74
CA PHE A 460 -18.61 22.70 -43.19
C PHE A 460 -19.94 22.20 -43.75
N CYS A 461 -20.68 23.09 -44.40
CA CYS A 461 -21.92 22.73 -45.07
C CYS A 461 -21.60 22.26 -46.49
N SER A 462 -21.82 20.99 -46.81
CA SER A 462 -21.53 20.43 -48.13
C SER A 462 -22.43 20.99 -49.23
N ASP A 463 -23.65 21.39 -48.89
CA ASP A 463 -24.60 21.95 -49.86
C ASP A 463 -24.42 23.46 -50.08
N CYS A 464 -23.79 24.15 -49.12
CA CYS A 464 -23.47 25.58 -49.24
C CYS A 464 -21.99 25.82 -49.52
N GLU A 465 -21.19 24.77 -49.59
CA GLU A 465 -19.73 24.77 -49.79
C GLU A 465 -18.98 25.80 -48.94
N CYS A 466 -19.44 26.06 -47.71
CA CYS A 466 -18.86 27.06 -46.82
C CYS A 466 -18.52 26.49 -45.45
N ALA A 467 -17.39 26.97 -44.91
CA ALA A 467 -16.95 26.73 -43.55
C ALA A 467 -17.46 27.86 -42.64
N LEU A 468 -18.33 27.53 -41.68
CA LEU A 468 -19.00 28.49 -40.80
C LEU A 468 -18.71 28.20 -39.32
N CYS A 469 -18.70 29.24 -38.50
CA CYS A 469 -18.85 29.09 -37.05
C CYS A 469 -20.29 28.65 -36.74
N ARG A 470 -20.52 28.09 -35.55
CA ARG A 470 -21.81 27.49 -35.21
C ARG A 470 -22.95 28.50 -35.16
N GLU A 471 -22.67 29.74 -34.75
CA GLU A 471 -23.65 30.83 -34.74
C GLU A 471 -24.05 31.24 -36.16
N CYS A 472 -23.07 31.46 -37.04
CA CYS A 472 -23.31 31.74 -38.45
C CYS A 472 -24.06 30.59 -39.13
N PHE A 473 -23.72 29.34 -38.81
CA PHE A 473 -24.46 28.18 -39.29
C PHE A 473 -25.91 28.20 -38.81
N SER A 474 -26.17 28.38 -37.51
CA SER A 474 -27.52 28.44 -36.94
C SER A 474 -28.37 29.55 -37.54
N VAL A 475 -27.81 30.73 -37.76
CA VAL A 475 -28.52 31.88 -38.35
C VAL A 475 -28.78 31.65 -39.84
N MET A 476 -27.79 31.21 -40.61
CA MET A 476 -27.93 31.00 -42.06
C MET A 476 -28.74 29.75 -42.42
N HIS A 477 -28.82 28.78 -41.52
CA HIS A 477 -29.59 27.53 -41.70
C HIS A 477 -30.89 27.50 -40.87
N LEU A 478 -31.33 28.65 -40.37
CA LEU A 478 -32.58 28.79 -39.62
C LEU A 478 -33.82 28.54 -40.52
N HIS A 479 -33.71 28.92 -41.81
CA HIS A 479 -34.77 28.86 -42.81
C HIS A 479 -35.14 27.41 -43.20
N LYS A 480 -36.43 27.09 -43.30
CA LYS A 480 -36.94 25.71 -43.52
C LYS A 480 -36.29 24.97 -44.70
N ARG A 481 -35.93 25.70 -45.75
CA ARG A 481 -35.30 25.17 -46.98
C ARG A 481 -33.87 24.66 -46.76
N ASN A 482 -33.17 25.17 -45.75
CA ASN A 482 -31.74 24.92 -45.53
C ASN A 482 -31.48 23.98 -44.33
N ARG A 483 -32.54 23.53 -43.64
CA ARG A 483 -32.41 22.68 -42.43
C ARG A 483 -31.95 21.26 -42.72
N SER A 484 -32.17 20.78 -43.94
CA SER A 484 -31.76 19.45 -44.37
C SER A 484 -30.37 19.43 -45.01
N HIS A 485 -29.63 20.54 -44.96
CA HIS A 485 -28.31 20.58 -45.54
C HIS A 485 -27.39 19.56 -44.85
N ARG A 486 -26.53 18.94 -45.65
CA ARG A 486 -25.55 17.95 -45.23
C ARG A 486 -24.33 18.67 -44.69
N VAL A 487 -23.98 18.30 -43.47
CA VAL A 487 -23.01 19.03 -42.66
C VAL A 487 -21.94 18.10 -42.14
N THR A 488 -20.68 18.49 -42.35
CA THR A 488 -19.51 17.84 -41.79
C THR A 488 -18.96 18.72 -40.67
N SER A 489 -18.78 18.17 -39.47
CA SER A 489 -18.12 18.91 -38.40
C SER A 489 -16.65 19.08 -38.74
N LEU A 490 -16.16 20.31 -38.74
CA LEU A 490 -14.73 20.58 -38.79
C LEU A 490 -14.17 20.33 -37.37
N ALA A 491 -12.91 19.90 -37.30
CA ALA A 491 -12.24 19.78 -36.01
C ALA A 491 -12.18 21.17 -35.37
N PRO A 492 -12.57 21.32 -34.09
CA PRO A 492 -12.35 22.58 -33.39
C PRO A 492 -10.85 22.93 -33.47
N PRO A 493 -10.47 24.23 -33.51
CA PRO A 493 -9.08 24.61 -33.39
C PRO A 493 -8.46 23.89 -32.20
N PRO A 494 -7.17 23.49 -32.27
CA PRO A 494 -6.53 22.76 -31.18
C PRO A 494 -6.74 23.57 -29.91
N ALA A 495 -7.58 23.02 -29.04
CA ALA A 495 -7.87 23.59 -27.75
C ALA A 495 -6.54 23.73 -27.02
N ARG A 496 -5.98 24.94 -26.94
CA ARG A 496 -4.93 25.26 -25.97
C ARG A 496 -5.58 25.24 -24.59
N LEU A 497 -5.86 24.05 -24.06
CA LEU A 497 -6.69 23.86 -22.86
C LEU A 497 -6.17 22.70 -22.00
N GLU A 498 -4.85 22.60 -21.86
CA GLU A 498 -4.20 21.76 -20.84
C GLU A 498 -3.52 22.68 -19.83
N GLU A 499 -4.34 23.21 -18.94
CA GLU A 499 -3.89 24.07 -17.85
C GLU A 499 -3.82 23.22 -16.58
N ILE A 500 -2.59 22.95 -16.15
CA ILE A 500 -2.30 22.35 -14.85
C ILE A 500 -1.74 23.45 -13.98
N ASP A 501 -2.46 23.75 -12.91
CA ASP A 501 -2.04 24.67 -11.86
C ASP A 501 -1.96 23.91 -10.54
N ILE A 502 -0.93 24.24 -9.76
CA ILE A 502 -0.66 23.58 -8.48
C ILE A 502 -0.52 24.66 -7.43
N HIS A 503 -1.42 24.63 -6.44
CA HIS A 503 -1.53 25.58 -5.35
C HIS A 503 -1.41 24.85 -4.02
N GLN A 504 -0.31 25.04 -3.26
CA GLN A 504 -0.11 24.52 -1.88
C GLN A 504 -0.75 23.14 -1.58
N GLY A 505 -0.48 22.12 -2.41
CA GLY A 505 -1.00 20.75 -2.22
C GLY A 505 -2.35 20.44 -2.90
N CYS A 506 -3.00 21.45 -3.48
CA CYS A 506 -4.11 21.30 -4.41
C CYS A 506 -3.60 21.30 -5.86
N ALA A 507 -3.99 20.29 -6.64
CA ALA A 507 -3.72 20.23 -8.06
C ALA A 507 -5.02 20.45 -8.85
N ARG A 508 -5.00 21.42 -9.75
CA ARG A 508 -6.07 21.71 -10.71
C ARG A 508 -5.59 21.29 -12.09
N MET A 509 -6.39 20.46 -12.75
CA MET A 509 -6.16 20.06 -14.12
C MET A 509 -7.42 20.29 -14.95
N ARG A 510 -7.32 21.17 -15.93
CA ARG A 510 -8.35 21.40 -16.96
C ARG A 510 -7.90 20.72 -18.24
N VAL A 511 -8.71 19.79 -18.74
CA VAL A 511 -8.46 19.08 -20.01
C VAL A 511 -9.74 19.09 -20.84
N ALA A 512 -9.71 19.82 -21.95
CA ALA A 512 -10.89 20.10 -22.77
C ALA A 512 -12.04 20.65 -21.90
N ASN A 513 -13.04 19.81 -21.64
CA ASN A 513 -14.25 20.14 -20.91
C ASN A 513 -14.29 19.56 -19.49
N LEU A 514 -13.28 18.76 -19.13
CA LEU A 514 -13.15 18.13 -17.82
C LEU A 514 -12.36 19.05 -16.89
N LEU A 515 -12.91 19.32 -15.71
CA LEU A 515 -12.15 19.94 -14.62
C LEU A 515 -11.95 18.92 -13.50
N ILE A 516 -10.70 18.65 -13.17
CA ILE A 516 -10.30 17.83 -12.03
C ILE A 516 -9.61 18.75 -11.04
N LEU A 517 -10.13 18.78 -9.81
CA LEU A 517 -9.55 19.48 -8.68
C LEU A 517 -9.22 18.44 -7.62
N PHE A 518 -8.04 18.50 -7.05
CA PHE A 518 -7.56 17.44 -6.19
C PHE A 518 -6.77 17.99 -5.02
N HIS A 519 -6.95 17.43 -3.83
CA HIS A 519 -6.14 17.72 -2.66
C HIS A 519 -5.25 16.51 -2.30
N GLY A 520 -3.95 16.66 -2.50
CA GLY A 520 -2.95 15.59 -2.44
C GLY A 520 -2.93 14.82 -1.11
N GLU A 521 -2.95 15.53 0.03
CA GLU A 521 -2.75 14.91 1.35
C GLU A 521 -3.96 14.10 1.83
N SER A 522 -5.17 14.54 1.48
CA SER A 522 -6.40 13.84 1.86
C SER A 522 -6.81 12.78 0.86
N LEU A 523 -6.16 12.72 -0.31
CA LEU A 523 -6.53 11.87 -1.44
C LEU A 523 -7.99 12.05 -1.90
N ASN A 524 -8.51 13.27 -1.76
CA ASN A 524 -9.87 13.62 -2.15
C ASN A 524 -9.86 14.59 -3.33
N GLY A 525 -10.81 14.47 -4.24
CA GLY A 525 -10.94 15.39 -5.36
C GLY A 525 -12.37 15.64 -5.79
N LEU A 526 -12.55 16.69 -6.58
CA LEU A 526 -13.79 17.04 -7.27
C LEU A 526 -13.56 16.90 -8.77
N VAL A 527 -14.47 16.19 -9.43
CA VAL A 527 -14.53 16.09 -10.88
C VAL A 527 -15.80 16.79 -11.33
N GLU A 528 -15.63 17.88 -12.08
CA GLU A 528 -16.75 18.58 -12.70
C GLU A 528 -16.77 18.31 -14.20
N LEU A 529 -17.97 17.97 -14.68
CA LEU A 529 -18.28 17.80 -16.09
C LEU A 529 -19.16 18.97 -16.53
N PRO A 530 -19.04 19.47 -17.77
CA PRO A 530 -19.90 20.54 -18.23
C PRO A 530 -21.28 19.99 -18.57
N ALA A 531 -22.29 20.82 -18.35
CA ALA A 531 -23.63 20.59 -18.88
C ALA A 531 -23.67 20.68 -20.42
N ASP A 532 -22.69 21.36 -21.05
CA ASP A 532 -22.55 21.47 -22.51
C ASP A 532 -21.08 21.76 -22.92
N PRO A 533 -20.44 20.93 -23.76
CA PRO A 533 -19.05 21.08 -24.24
C PRO A 533 -18.68 22.42 -24.90
N PHE A 534 -19.66 23.28 -25.19
CA PHE A 534 -19.49 24.51 -25.96
C PHE A 534 -19.71 25.81 -25.15
N ALA A 535 -20.15 25.72 -23.89
CA ALA A 535 -20.41 26.90 -23.06
C ALA A 535 -19.13 27.69 -22.67
N ALA A 536 -17.95 27.06 -22.78
CA ALA A 536 -16.68 27.70 -22.43
C ALA A 536 -16.15 28.68 -23.51
N LEU A 537 -16.58 28.55 -24.77
CA LEU A 537 -16.11 29.38 -25.87
C LEU A 537 -16.87 30.70 -26.02
N THR A 538 -18.09 30.79 -25.50
CA THR A 538 -18.91 32.02 -25.56
C THR A 538 -18.60 33.00 -24.42
N ASN A 539 -18.08 32.53 -23.28
CA ASN A 539 -17.82 33.39 -22.12
C ASN A 539 -16.47 34.11 -22.14
N ALA A 540 -15.56 33.75 -23.05
CA ALA A 540 -14.25 34.40 -23.16
C ALA A 540 -14.26 35.73 -23.93
N ALA A 541 -15.37 36.10 -24.58
CA ALA A 541 -15.44 37.28 -25.46
C ALA A 541 -16.36 38.41 -24.97
N ILE A 542 -16.98 38.32 -23.79
CA ILE A 542 -17.85 39.39 -23.25
C ILE A 542 -17.27 39.94 -21.94
N THR A 543 -16.09 40.55 -22.03
CA THR A 543 -15.52 41.41 -20.98
C THR A 543 -15.30 42.82 -21.51
N ALA A 544 -16.37 43.45 -21.99
CA ALA A 544 -16.48 44.91 -22.05
C ALA A 544 -17.94 45.32 -22.27
N GLY A 545 -18.65 45.66 -21.20
CA GLY A 545 -19.95 46.34 -21.27
C GLY A 545 -21.05 45.65 -20.48
N ARG A 546 -21.52 46.36 -19.44
CA ARG A 546 -22.71 46.08 -18.60
C ARG A 546 -23.68 45.03 -19.17
N SER A 547 -23.73 43.84 -18.56
CA SER A 547 -24.78 42.86 -18.84
C SER A 547 -25.14 42.09 -17.56
N THR A 548 -26.43 41.98 -17.29
CA THR A 548 -27.00 41.18 -16.20
C THR A 548 -26.47 39.75 -16.26
N SER A 549 -25.91 39.24 -15.16
CA SER A 549 -25.43 37.86 -15.07
C SER A 549 -26.56 36.90 -15.45
N SER A 550 -26.42 36.20 -16.58
CA SER A 550 -27.36 35.17 -17.01
C SER A 550 -27.19 33.85 -16.23
N VAL A 551 -26.24 33.80 -15.30
CA VAL A 551 -25.90 32.62 -14.50
C VAL A 551 -25.99 32.90 -12.99
N CYS A 552 -26.29 31.86 -12.23
CA CYS A 552 -26.37 31.90 -10.78
C CYS A 552 -24.99 32.16 -10.19
N ARG A 553 -24.91 33.12 -9.27
CA ARG A 553 -23.69 33.50 -8.54
C ARG A 553 -22.93 32.31 -7.92
N PHE A 554 -23.65 31.29 -7.46
CA PHE A 554 -23.09 30.18 -6.67
C PHE A 554 -22.91 28.91 -7.52
N CYS A 555 -24.00 28.35 -8.04
CA CYS A 555 -23.91 27.09 -8.80
C CYS A 555 -23.47 27.27 -10.26
N GLY A 556 -23.48 28.50 -10.80
CA GLY A 556 -23.15 28.78 -12.20
C GLY A 556 -24.20 28.33 -13.23
N ASN A 557 -25.35 27.80 -12.80
CA ASN A 557 -26.43 27.42 -13.71
C ASN A 557 -27.14 28.64 -14.30
N ALA A 558 -27.65 28.51 -15.52
CA ALA A 558 -28.42 29.58 -16.17
C ALA A 558 -29.64 29.97 -15.32
N LEU A 559 -29.90 31.27 -15.22
CA LEU A 559 -31.00 31.83 -14.46
C LEU A 559 -32.22 32.02 -15.36
N ASP A 560 -33.39 31.62 -14.85
CA ASP A 560 -34.67 32.01 -15.42
C ASP A 560 -34.80 33.55 -15.46
N PRO A 561 -35.58 34.12 -16.40
CA PRO A 561 -35.73 35.57 -16.54
C PRO A 561 -36.09 36.31 -15.24
N HIS A 562 -36.86 35.67 -14.35
CA HIS A 562 -37.22 36.23 -13.05
C HIS A 562 -36.02 36.31 -12.08
N ASN A 563 -35.14 35.32 -12.12
CA ASN A 563 -34.00 35.19 -11.21
C ASN A 563 -32.76 35.96 -11.68
N GLN A 564 -32.72 36.40 -12.94
CA GLN A 564 -31.62 37.21 -13.50
C GLN A 564 -31.44 38.56 -12.77
N LEU A 565 -32.51 39.14 -12.23
CA LEU A 565 -32.45 40.38 -11.43
C LEU A 565 -31.84 40.14 -10.05
N VAL A 566 -32.07 38.95 -9.46
CA VAL A 566 -31.56 38.56 -8.14
C VAL A 566 -30.13 38.01 -8.25
N GLY A 567 -29.77 37.42 -9.39
CA GLY A 567 -28.47 36.80 -9.63
C GLY A 567 -28.27 35.45 -8.91
N VAL A 568 -29.33 34.87 -8.34
CA VAL A 568 -29.31 33.61 -7.58
C VAL A 568 -30.49 32.73 -8.01
N CYS A 569 -30.26 31.43 -8.21
CA CYS A 569 -31.31 30.49 -8.59
C CYS A 569 -32.20 30.09 -7.39
N SER A 570 -33.32 29.41 -7.67
CA SER A 570 -34.28 28.93 -6.67
C SER A 570 -33.80 27.71 -5.87
N HIS A 571 -32.57 27.22 -6.09
CA HIS A 571 -32.04 26.07 -5.35
C HIS A 571 -31.87 26.40 -3.85
N PRO A 572 -32.33 25.55 -2.91
CA PRO A 572 -32.31 25.85 -1.48
C PRO A 572 -30.93 26.27 -0.95
N ASP A 573 -29.86 25.59 -1.36
CA ASP A 573 -28.50 25.94 -0.92
C ASP A 573 -28.06 27.31 -1.42
N CYS A 574 -28.36 27.66 -2.67
CA CYS A 574 -28.02 28.97 -3.24
C CYS A 574 -28.76 30.11 -2.52
N VAL A 575 -30.00 29.88 -2.12
CA VAL A 575 -30.79 30.82 -1.31
C VAL A 575 -30.23 30.94 0.11
N ARG A 576 -29.76 29.84 0.72
CA ARG A 576 -29.11 29.89 2.05
C ARG A 576 -27.77 30.61 2.00
N TYR A 577 -27.00 30.40 0.93
CA TYR A 577 -25.73 31.07 0.70
C TYR A 577 -25.91 32.58 0.49
N SER A 578 -26.96 33.00 -0.23
CA SER A 578 -27.22 34.43 -0.44
C SER A 578 -27.49 35.19 0.87
N ALA A 579 -28.08 34.53 1.87
CA ALA A 579 -28.38 35.15 3.16
C ALA A 579 -27.13 35.53 3.99
N THR A 580 -26.01 34.82 3.79
CA THR A 580 -24.75 35.07 4.52
C THR A 580 -23.65 35.68 3.64
N ALA A 581 -23.86 35.74 2.33
CA ALA A 581 -22.89 36.30 1.38
C ALA A 581 -22.78 37.83 1.47
N CYS A 582 -21.60 38.37 1.19
CA CYS A 582 -21.43 39.80 1.00
C CYS A 582 -22.22 40.28 -0.23
N CYS A 583 -22.93 41.40 -0.10
CA CYS A 583 -23.70 42.01 -1.21
C CYS A 583 -22.92 43.09 -1.98
N ARG A 584 -21.66 43.35 -1.62
CA ARG A 584 -20.85 44.38 -2.27
C ARG A 584 -20.23 43.88 -3.58
N THR A 585 -20.12 44.78 -4.55
CA THR A 585 -19.35 44.57 -5.78
C THR A 585 -17.96 45.18 -5.61
N LEU A 586 -16.92 44.44 -5.96
CA LEU A 586 -15.53 44.86 -5.86
C LEU A 586 -15.16 45.89 -6.96
N PRO A 587 -14.05 46.63 -6.83
CA PRO A 587 -13.62 47.60 -7.84
C PRO A 587 -13.40 47.01 -9.23
N CYS A 588 -13.08 45.71 -9.32
CA CYS A 588 -12.94 44.97 -10.58
C CYS A 588 -14.29 44.62 -11.26
N GLY A 589 -15.43 44.97 -10.65
CA GLY A 589 -16.77 44.71 -11.19
C GLY A 589 -17.36 43.34 -10.78
N HIS A 590 -16.60 42.49 -10.11
CA HIS A 590 -17.07 41.18 -9.64
C HIS A 590 -17.77 41.25 -8.27
N PRO A 591 -18.77 40.39 -8.00
CA PRO A 591 -19.35 40.28 -6.66
C PRO A 591 -18.33 39.75 -5.67
N CYS A 592 -18.31 40.31 -4.44
CA CYS A 592 -17.41 39.84 -3.39
C CYS A 592 -17.72 38.39 -3.01
N GLY A 593 -16.70 37.52 -2.91
CA GLY A 593 -16.86 36.12 -2.49
C GLY A 593 -16.95 35.92 -0.96
N GLY A 594 -16.82 36.99 -0.18
CA GLY A 594 -16.81 36.97 1.29
C GLY A 594 -18.18 36.90 1.95
N ILE A 595 -18.21 37.06 3.27
CA ILE A 595 -19.44 37.03 4.07
C ILE A 595 -20.00 38.44 4.35
N ALA A 596 -21.28 38.51 4.70
CA ALA A 596 -21.93 39.74 5.09
C ALA A 596 -21.34 40.29 6.40
N GLY A 597 -21.16 41.62 6.49
CA GLY A 597 -20.70 42.28 7.71
C GLY A 597 -19.18 42.41 7.86
N GLU A 598 -18.38 41.92 6.90
CA GLU A 598 -16.92 42.11 6.93
C GLU A 598 -16.53 43.59 6.74
N LYS A 599 -15.56 44.04 7.56
CA LYS A 599 -15.01 45.40 7.44
C LYS A 599 -14.26 45.56 6.12
N GLN A 600 -13.41 44.59 5.80
CA GLN A 600 -12.66 44.51 4.55
C GLN A 600 -13.23 43.36 3.73
N CYS A 601 -13.63 43.64 2.49
CA CYS A 601 -14.08 42.60 1.58
C CYS A 601 -12.94 41.66 1.21
N LEU A 602 -13.29 40.38 1.03
CA LEU A 602 -12.40 39.38 0.48
C LEU A 602 -11.82 39.82 -0.87
N PRO A 603 -10.52 39.55 -1.16
CA PRO A 603 -9.96 39.68 -2.49
C PRO A 603 -10.83 38.98 -3.54
N CYS A 604 -10.80 39.48 -4.78
CA CYS A 604 -11.62 38.93 -5.84
C CYS A 604 -11.21 37.48 -6.14
N LEU A 605 -12.15 36.54 -6.02
CA LEU A 605 -11.92 35.12 -6.31
C LEU A 605 -11.82 34.81 -7.81
N ILE A 606 -12.21 35.76 -8.66
CA ILE A 606 -12.25 35.61 -10.13
C ILE A 606 -11.02 36.25 -10.78
N CYS A 607 -10.54 37.36 -10.22
CA CYS A 607 -9.35 38.04 -10.75
C CYS A 607 -8.12 37.33 -10.19
N ALA A 608 -7.29 36.74 -11.05
CA ALA A 608 -5.99 36.23 -10.65
C ALA A 608 -5.14 37.39 -10.10
N SER A 609 -4.74 37.29 -8.84
CA SER A 609 -3.71 38.15 -8.25
C SER A 609 -2.42 37.35 -8.09
N GLU A 610 -1.31 37.88 -8.59
CA GLU A 610 -0.01 37.25 -8.36
C GLU A 610 0.26 37.17 -6.85
N GLY A 611 0.49 35.96 -6.34
CA GLY A 611 0.85 35.70 -4.93
C GLY A 611 -0.27 35.19 -4.01
N THR A 612 -1.50 34.98 -4.48
CA THR A 612 -2.53 34.30 -3.67
C THR A 612 -2.35 32.79 -3.64
N ALA A 613 -2.43 32.20 -2.45
CA ALA A 613 -2.28 30.75 -2.25
C ALA A 613 -3.45 29.92 -2.80
N GLN A 614 -4.63 30.54 -2.98
CA GLN A 614 -5.84 29.90 -3.49
C GLN A 614 -6.66 30.89 -4.33
N ASP A 615 -7.43 30.40 -5.28
CA ASP A 615 -8.38 31.17 -6.11
C ASP A 615 -9.82 30.61 -6.05
N GLY A 616 -10.76 31.24 -6.75
CA GLY A 616 -12.17 30.83 -6.73
C GLY A 616 -12.47 29.45 -7.33
N ASP A 617 -11.56 28.93 -8.17
CA ASP A 617 -11.72 27.65 -8.85
C ASP A 617 -11.19 26.47 -8.02
N ASP A 618 -10.43 26.71 -6.95
CA ASP A 618 -9.99 25.67 -6.02
C ASP A 618 -11.17 25.04 -5.25
N VAL A 619 -11.00 23.81 -4.78
CA VAL A 619 -12.00 23.10 -3.96
C VAL A 619 -11.86 23.50 -2.50
N CYS A 620 -13.00 23.68 -1.81
CA CYS A 620 -12.96 23.74 -0.36
C CYS A 620 -12.59 22.37 0.23
N VAL A 621 -11.42 22.29 0.87
CA VAL A 621 -10.87 21.06 1.46
C VAL A 621 -11.60 20.55 2.72
N VAL A 622 -12.74 21.14 3.05
CA VAL A 622 -13.62 20.66 4.13
C VAL A 622 -14.79 19.87 3.54
N CYS A 623 -15.47 20.38 2.52
CA CYS A 623 -16.59 19.66 1.89
C CYS A 623 -16.13 18.72 0.77
N PHE A 624 -15.10 19.10 0.01
CA PHE A 624 -14.69 18.43 -1.23
C PHE A 624 -15.78 18.33 -2.32
N THR A 625 -16.90 19.04 -2.17
CA THR A 625 -18.05 18.97 -3.10
C THR A 625 -18.15 20.17 -4.04
N ASP A 626 -17.58 21.31 -3.65
CA ASP A 626 -17.82 22.60 -4.30
C ASP A 626 -16.53 23.42 -4.40
N ARG A 627 -16.43 24.20 -5.48
CA ARG A 627 -15.39 25.23 -5.64
C ARG A 627 -15.55 26.34 -4.62
N LEU A 628 -14.48 27.06 -4.30
CA LEU A 628 -14.51 28.19 -3.37
C LEU A 628 -15.47 29.29 -3.83
N CYS A 629 -15.58 29.57 -5.14
CA CYS A 629 -16.52 30.57 -5.65
C CYS A 629 -18.00 30.16 -5.54
N ALA A 630 -18.31 28.88 -5.28
CA ALA A 630 -19.67 28.37 -5.27
C ALA A 630 -20.43 28.59 -3.94
N ALA A 631 -19.77 29.12 -2.91
CA ALA A 631 -20.40 29.53 -1.65
C ALA A 631 -19.60 30.66 -0.98
N PRO A 632 -20.16 31.37 0.02
CA PRO A 632 -19.44 32.43 0.73
C PRO A 632 -18.21 31.87 1.44
N CYS A 633 -17.07 32.52 1.22
CA CYS A 633 -15.78 32.13 1.76
C CYS A 633 -15.32 33.06 2.89
N VAL A 634 -14.47 32.53 3.76
CA VAL A 634 -13.68 33.30 4.72
C VAL A 634 -12.20 33.09 4.47
N GLN A 635 -11.43 34.17 4.60
CA GLN A 635 -9.98 34.09 4.62
C GLN A 635 -9.51 33.97 6.07
N LEU A 636 -8.93 32.84 6.42
CA LEU A 636 -8.39 32.62 7.75
C LEU A 636 -7.18 33.53 8.02
N GLY A 637 -6.83 33.73 9.30
CA GLY A 637 -5.62 34.46 9.68
C GLY A 637 -4.31 33.92 9.08
N CYS A 638 -4.28 32.65 8.66
CA CYS A 638 -3.15 32.04 7.93
C CYS A 638 -3.16 32.32 6.42
N GLY A 639 -4.18 33.02 5.89
CA GLY A 639 -4.32 33.38 4.48
C GLY A 639 -5.15 32.41 3.64
N HIS A 640 -5.45 31.20 4.13
CA HIS A 640 -6.23 30.18 3.41
C HIS A 640 -7.72 30.49 3.34
N LEU A 641 -8.34 30.10 2.23
CA LEU A 641 -9.75 30.27 1.89
C LEU A 641 -10.52 28.97 2.11
N LEU A 642 -11.63 29.05 2.83
CA LEU A 642 -12.58 27.96 3.05
C LEU A 642 -14.01 28.51 3.02
N HIS A 643 -14.99 27.67 2.67
CA HIS A 643 -16.40 28.06 2.80
C HIS A 643 -16.75 28.33 4.25
N TYR A 644 -17.46 29.44 4.49
CA TYR A 644 -17.88 29.86 5.83
C TYR A 644 -18.70 28.79 6.56
N HIS A 645 -19.69 28.21 5.88
CA HIS A 645 -20.55 27.17 6.46
C HIS A 645 -19.77 25.89 6.77
N CYS A 646 -18.73 25.57 6.00
CA CYS A 646 -17.91 24.38 6.20
C CYS A 646 -17.09 24.51 7.49
N VAL A 647 -16.43 25.65 7.69
CA VAL A 647 -15.65 25.91 8.90
C VAL A 647 -16.56 25.91 10.13
N ARG A 648 -17.73 26.56 10.06
CA ARG A 648 -18.72 26.53 11.15
C ARG A 648 -19.17 25.11 11.48
N ALA A 649 -19.51 24.30 10.49
CA ALA A 649 -19.94 22.92 10.70
C ALA A 649 -18.84 22.06 11.36
N VAL A 650 -17.56 22.28 11.02
CA VAL A 650 -16.43 21.60 11.68
C VAL A 650 -16.32 22.05 13.14
N LEU A 651 -16.41 23.35 13.43
CA LEU A 651 -16.32 23.89 14.79
C LEU A 651 -17.51 23.46 15.67
N GLU A 652 -18.71 23.36 15.10
CA GLU A 652 -19.94 22.91 15.78
C GLU A 652 -19.90 21.40 16.09
N LYS A 653 -19.37 20.57 15.17
CA LYS A 653 -19.22 19.12 15.37
C LYS A 653 -18.11 18.74 16.35
N ARG A 654 -17.10 19.60 16.53
CA ARG A 654 -15.97 19.42 17.47
C ARG A 654 -15.10 18.20 17.13
N TRP A 655 -14.86 17.32 18.11
CA TRP A 655 -13.96 16.17 18.01
C TRP A 655 -14.73 14.83 17.96
N PRO A 656 -14.19 13.81 17.27
CA PRO A 656 -14.73 12.47 17.31
C PRO A 656 -14.32 11.74 18.61
N GLY A 657 -15.23 10.93 19.16
CA GLY A 657 -14.92 10.16 20.37
C GLY A 657 -15.11 10.92 21.69
N PRO A 658 -14.88 10.26 22.85
CA PRO A 658 -15.06 10.86 24.17
C PRO A 658 -13.90 11.78 24.57
N ARG A 659 -12.68 11.55 24.03
CA ARG A 659 -11.49 12.36 24.33
C ARG A 659 -11.60 13.73 23.67
N ILE A 660 -11.47 14.79 24.45
CA ILE A 660 -11.37 16.15 23.95
C ILE A 660 -10.09 16.28 23.10
N GLN A 661 -10.25 16.68 21.85
CA GLN A 661 -9.15 16.95 20.92
C GLN A 661 -9.36 18.31 20.26
N PHE A 662 -8.28 19.06 20.02
CA PHE A 662 -8.36 20.42 19.48
C PHE A 662 -7.87 20.57 18.04
N ARG A 663 -7.48 19.47 17.37
CA ARG A 663 -6.97 19.52 15.98
C ARG A 663 -7.99 20.06 14.98
N PHE A 664 -9.29 19.87 15.21
CA PHE A 664 -10.36 20.39 14.35
C PHE A 664 -10.43 21.94 14.33
N MET A 665 -9.79 22.62 15.29
CA MET A 665 -9.68 24.08 15.33
C MET A 665 -8.52 24.62 14.49
N ASN A 666 -7.77 23.75 13.82
CA ASN A 666 -6.66 24.14 12.96
C ASN A 666 -7.08 24.13 11.49
N CYS A 667 -6.46 25.00 10.70
CA CYS A 667 -6.62 25.04 9.26
C CYS A 667 -6.27 23.66 8.67
N PRO A 668 -7.15 23.05 7.85
CA PRO A 668 -6.88 21.75 7.23
C PRO A 668 -5.68 21.76 6.27
N LEU A 669 -5.24 22.92 5.79
CA LEU A 669 -4.14 23.07 4.82
C LEU A 669 -2.76 23.26 5.48
N CYS A 670 -2.67 24.09 6.52
CA CYS A 670 -1.36 24.43 7.15
C CYS A 670 -1.28 24.10 8.64
N ASN A 671 -2.35 23.55 9.22
CA ASN A 671 -2.44 23.20 10.64
C ASN A 671 -2.27 24.39 11.63
N VAL A 672 -2.32 25.64 11.14
CA VAL A 672 -2.35 26.85 11.97
C VAL A 672 -3.75 27.04 12.58
N PRO A 673 -3.89 27.50 13.84
CA PRO A 673 -5.19 27.74 14.46
C PRO A 673 -6.09 28.67 13.63
N ILE A 674 -7.35 28.27 13.45
CA ILE A 674 -8.37 29.03 12.73
C ILE A 674 -8.63 30.33 13.50
N SER A 675 -8.53 31.45 12.79
CA SER A 675 -8.86 32.77 13.31
C SER A 675 -9.61 33.56 12.25
N HIS A 676 -10.82 34.01 12.59
CA HIS A 676 -11.63 34.88 11.75
C HIS A 676 -12.71 35.59 12.60
N PRO A 677 -12.93 36.91 12.47
CA PRO A 677 -13.92 37.63 13.27
C PRO A 677 -15.35 37.08 13.15
N GLY A 678 -15.74 36.62 11.96
CA GLY A 678 -17.06 36.02 11.72
C GLY A 678 -17.27 34.63 12.34
N LEU A 679 -16.26 34.06 13.00
CA LEU A 679 -16.31 32.76 13.69
C LEU A 679 -16.08 32.88 15.20
N ALA A 680 -15.94 34.10 15.73
CA ALA A 680 -15.63 34.35 17.14
C ALA A 680 -16.67 33.74 18.09
N ASP A 681 -17.94 33.72 17.69
CA ASP A 681 -19.04 33.13 18.45
C ASP A 681 -18.84 31.63 18.76
N LEU A 682 -18.16 30.91 17.87
CA LEU A 682 -17.80 29.50 18.06
C LEU A 682 -16.38 29.31 18.61
N LEU A 683 -15.44 30.17 18.22
CA LEU A 683 -14.04 30.05 18.60
C LEU A 683 -13.81 30.42 20.07
N ASP A 684 -14.44 31.47 20.59
CA ASP A 684 -14.19 31.96 21.95
C ASP A 684 -14.51 30.90 23.02
N PRO A 685 -15.67 30.19 22.99
CA PRO A 685 -15.94 29.11 23.93
C PRO A 685 -14.97 27.92 23.81
N LEU A 686 -14.52 27.61 22.58
CA LEU A 686 -13.60 26.50 22.33
C LEU A 686 -12.17 26.81 22.79
N LEU A 687 -11.72 28.05 22.61
CA LEU A 687 -10.45 28.55 23.14
C LEU A 687 -10.45 28.55 24.66
N ALA A 688 -11.55 28.96 25.29
CA ALA A 688 -11.71 28.88 26.75
C ALA A 688 -11.64 27.42 27.24
N LEU A 689 -12.29 26.49 26.54
CA LEU A 689 -12.19 25.06 26.85
C LEU A 689 -10.76 24.52 26.68
N LYS A 690 -10.05 24.91 25.62
CA LYS A 690 -8.65 24.52 25.41
C LYS A 690 -7.75 25.00 26.55
N ALA A 691 -7.92 26.26 26.98
CA ALA A 691 -7.18 26.82 28.11
C ALA A 691 -7.51 26.10 29.43
N ASP A 692 -8.78 25.79 29.70
CA ASP A 692 -9.21 25.02 30.89
C ASP A 692 -8.60 23.62 30.92
N VAL A 693 -8.61 22.91 29.79
CA VAL A 693 -8.01 21.56 29.68
C VAL A 693 -6.49 21.61 29.84
N ALA A 694 -5.81 22.56 29.18
CA ALA A 694 -4.36 22.73 29.29
C ALA A 694 -3.92 23.05 30.71
N ALA A 695 -4.62 23.97 31.39
CA ALA A 695 -4.35 24.31 32.80
C ALA A 695 -4.51 23.10 33.72
N LYS A 696 -5.58 22.31 33.56
CA LYS A 696 -5.80 21.09 34.33
C LYS A 696 -4.75 20.02 34.04
N ALA A 697 -4.34 19.86 32.78
CA ALA A 697 -3.35 18.87 32.38
C ALA A 697 -1.98 19.19 32.98
N ASN A 698 -1.56 20.46 32.93
CA ASN A 698 -0.32 20.93 33.55
C ASN A 698 -0.34 20.73 35.07
N MET A 699 -1.42 21.14 35.75
CA MET A 699 -1.57 20.92 37.20
C MET A 699 -1.48 19.44 37.56
N ARG A 700 -2.02 18.55 36.72
CA ARG A 700 -1.92 17.10 36.92
C ARG A 700 -0.50 16.58 36.70
N LEU A 701 0.21 17.09 35.69
CA LEU A 701 1.60 16.75 35.42
C LEU A 701 2.52 17.11 36.59
N GLU A 702 2.28 18.27 37.22
CA GLU A 702 2.95 18.72 38.43
C GLU A 702 2.65 17.80 39.61
N PHE A 703 1.37 17.48 39.83
CA PHE A 703 0.92 16.59 40.89
C PHE A 703 1.51 15.17 40.77
N ASP A 704 1.59 14.63 39.56
CA ASP A 704 2.19 13.31 39.29
C ASP A 704 3.74 13.34 39.38
N GLY A 705 4.36 14.52 39.58
CA GLY A 705 5.81 14.66 39.72
C GLY A 705 6.61 14.46 38.43
N LEU A 706 5.98 14.64 37.27
CA LEU A 706 6.54 14.27 35.96
C LEU A 706 7.22 15.42 35.21
N LEU A 707 7.33 16.60 35.82
CA LEU A 707 8.03 17.75 35.21
C LEU A 707 9.51 17.46 34.88
N GLY A 708 10.15 16.57 35.62
CA GLY A 708 11.56 16.18 35.41
C GLY A 708 11.75 14.89 34.59
N CYS A 709 10.73 14.40 33.88
CA CYS A 709 10.85 13.17 33.12
C CYS A 709 11.73 13.34 31.86
N THR A 710 12.26 12.21 31.35
CA THR A 710 13.15 12.19 30.19
C THR A 710 12.55 12.86 28.96
N ALA A 711 11.24 12.78 28.75
CA ALA A 711 10.56 13.42 27.63
C ALA A 711 10.62 14.96 27.65
N LEU A 712 10.79 15.58 28.82
CA LEU A 712 10.88 17.04 28.95
C LEU A 712 12.32 17.53 29.08
N THR A 713 13.24 16.68 29.54
CA THR A 713 14.64 17.03 29.80
C THR A 713 15.60 16.66 28.69
N ASP A 714 15.26 15.69 27.82
CA ASP A 714 16.12 15.24 26.73
C ASP A 714 15.97 16.15 25.49
N PRO A 715 17.05 16.79 25.01
CA PRO A 715 17.03 17.61 23.79
C PRO A 715 16.60 16.88 22.52
N GLN A 716 16.68 15.55 22.48
CA GLN A 716 16.21 14.75 21.34
C GLN A 716 14.71 14.43 21.38
N SER A 717 14.02 14.73 22.49
CA SER A 717 12.59 14.48 22.63
C SER A 717 11.74 15.53 21.91
N GLU A 718 10.62 15.11 21.31
CA GLU A 718 9.64 16.01 20.68
C GLU A 718 9.01 17.02 21.66
N TYR A 719 9.02 16.69 22.96
CA TYR A 719 8.45 17.51 24.03
C TYR A 719 9.50 18.28 24.85
N PHE A 720 10.76 18.35 24.38
CA PHE A 720 11.82 19.06 25.09
C PHE A 720 11.40 20.51 25.42
N GLY A 721 11.38 20.85 26.71
CA GLY A 721 10.96 22.19 27.18
C GLY A 721 9.47 22.52 26.96
N LYS A 722 8.61 21.55 26.65
CA LYS A 722 7.18 21.73 26.33
C LYS A 722 6.26 20.91 27.24
N PRO A 723 6.14 21.26 28.54
CA PRO A 723 5.33 20.51 29.50
C PRO A 723 3.84 20.47 29.14
N GLU A 724 3.29 21.56 28.58
CA GLU A 724 1.88 21.63 28.20
C GLU A 724 1.52 20.67 27.06
N GLU A 725 2.32 20.62 26.00
CA GLU A 725 2.10 19.69 24.88
C GLU A 725 2.19 18.23 25.37
N TYR A 726 3.18 17.92 26.23
CA TYR A 726 3.34 16.61 26.84
C TYR A 726 2.15 16.21 27.71
N ALA A 727 1.66 17.12 28.56
CA ALA A 727 0.52 16.87 29.44
C ALA A 727 -0.77 16.64 28.64
N MET A 728 -0.99 17.44 27.60
CA MET A 728 -2.16 17.33 26.71
C MET A 728 -2.17 16.04 25.88
N ASP A 729 -1.00 15.52 25.53
CA ASP A 729 -0.89 14.21 24.86
C ASP A 729 -1.05 13.04 25.84
N ARG A 730 -0.40 13.13 27.01
CA ARG A 730 -0.40 12.08 28.04
C ARG A 730 -1.76 11.87 28.69
N TYR A 731 -2.49 12.94 29.01
CA TYR A 731 -3.73 12.87 29.77
C TYR A 731 -4.96 12.99 28.87
N MET A 732 -5.98 12.20 29.19
CA MET A 732 -7.27 12.26 28.55
C MET A 732 -8.20 13.16 29.36
N TYR A 733 -8.78 14.16 28.70
CA TYR A 733 -9.90 14.92 29.25
C TYR A 733 -11.18 14.62 28.47
N VAL A 734 -12.30 14.68 29.18
CA VAL A 734 -13.63 14.36 28.66
C VAL A 734 -14.60 15.46 29.09
N LEU A 735 -15.62 15.73 28.25
CA LEU A 735 -16.65 16.71 28.55
C LEU A 735 -17.81 16.04 29.31
N CYS A 736 -18.14 16.55 30.50
CA CYS A 736 -19.26 16.00 31.27
C CYS A 736 -20.60 16.36 30.64
N ASN A 737 -21.45 15.37 30.38
CA ASN A 737 -22.78 15.55 29.78
C ASN A 737 -23.78 16.34 30.65
N VAL A 738 -23.52 16.45 31.97
CA VAL A 738 -24.40 17.14 32.91
C VAL A 738 -23.98 18.60 33.10
N CYS A 739 -22.72 18.85 33.47
CA CYS A 739 -22.25 20.20 33.78
C CYS A 739 -21.46 20.87 32.65
N ASN A 740 -21.19 20.17 31.54
CA ASN A 740 -20.38 20.64 30.41
C ASN A 740 -18.97 21.11 30.77
N LYS A 741 -18.42 20.68 31.92
CA LYS A 741 -17.03 20.94 32.31
C LYS A 741 -16.11 19.79 31.91
N ALA A 742 -14.88 20.12 31.51
CA ALA A 742 -13.85 19.12 31.26
C ALA A 742 -13.38 18.48 32.58
N TYR A 743 -13.25 17.16 32.59
CA TYR A 743 -12.70 16.40 33.73
C TYR A 743 -11.70 15.35 33.24
N PHE A 744 -10.82 14.95 34.16
CA PHE A 744 -9.78 13.96 33.89
C PHE A 744 -10.41 12.57 33.67
N GLY A 745 -10.06 11.92 32.56
CA GLY A 745 -10.57 10.61 32.13
C GLY A 745 -9.54 9.48 32.15
N GLY A 746 -8.34 9.72 32.68
CA GLY A 746 -7.24 8.75 32.74
C GLY A 746 -6.04 9.14 31.86
N GLU A 747 -5.04 8.26 31.81
CA GLU A 747 -3.92 8.38 30.86
C GLU A 747 -4.30 7.86 29.46
N SER A 748 -3.83 8.53 28.40
CA SER A 748 -4.12 8.21 27.00
C SER A 748 -3.73 6.77 26.62
N ARG A 749 -2.69 6.21 27.23
CA ARG A 749 -2.16 4.86 26.92
C ARG A 749 -3.15 3.74 27.24
N CYS A 750 -4.00 3.92 28.25
CA CYS A 750 -4.97 2.90 28.65
C CYS A 750 -6.07 2.67 27.59
N GLN A 751 -6.28 3.62 26.67
CA GLN A 751 -7.38 3.60 25.70
C GLN A 751 -7.01 3.21 24.27
N MET A 752 -5.72 3.13 23.93
CA MET A 752 -5.30 2.70 22.58
C MET A 752 -5.83 1.30 22.21
N ALA A 753 -6.12 0.46 23.20
CA ALA A 753 -6.73 -0.86 23.02
C ALA A 753 -8.25 -0.86 22.72
N LEU A 754 -8.95 0.30 22.79
CA LEU A 754 -10.42 0.39 22.74
C LEU A 754 -10.96 1.42 21.72
N GLN A 755 -10.14 1.94 20.79
CA GLN A 755 -10.56 2.96 19.81
C GLN A 755 -11.73 2.54 18.89
N SER A 756 -12.10 1.26 18.87
CA SER A 756 -13.09 0.66 17.97
C SER A 756 -14.55 0.70 18.48
N PHE A 757 -14.84 1.25 19.68
CA PHE A 757 -16.18 1.18 20.28
C PHE A 757 -16.98 2.49 20.10
N GLN A 758 -18.25 2.35 19.69
CA GLN A 758 -19.24 3.43 19.81
C GLN A 758 -19.43 3.77 21.29
N TYR A 759 -19.27 5.05 21.65
CA TYR A 759 -19.41 5.50 23.03
C TYR A 759 -20.76 6.23 23.20
N ASN A 760 -21.36 6.09 24.38
CA ASN A 760 -22.56 6.83 24.75
C ASN A 760 -22.17 8.11 25.49
N ALA A 761 -22.44 9.27 24.89
CA ALA A 761 -22.12 10.57 25.50
C ALA A 761 -22.84 10.76 26.86
N ALA A 762 -24.01 10.15 27.06
CA ALA A 762 -24.75 10.24 28.31
C ALA A 762 -24.04 9.59 29.51
N GLU A 763 -23.10 8.68 29.27
CA GLU A 763 -22.32 8.01 30.32
C GLU A 763 -21.10 8.83 30.78
N LEU A 764 -20.74 9.89 30.04
CA LEU A 764 -19.61 10.77 30.37
C LEU A 764 -20.02 11.74 31.47
N VAL A 765 -19.96 11.27 32.71
CA VAL A 765 -20.34 12.04 33.89
C VAL A 765 -19.14 12.19 34.80
N CYS A 766 -18.75 13.43 35.10
CA CYS A 766 -17.64 13.70 36.02
C CYS A 766 -18.00 13.22 37.43
N GLY A 767 -16.99 13.05 38.29
CA GLY A 767 -17.21 12.62 39.68
C GLY A 767 -18.26 13.48 40.42
N GLY A 768 -18.17 14.80 40.27
CA GLY A 768 -19.14 15.72 40.89
C GLY A 768 -20.60 15.50 40.45
N CYS A 769 -20.84 15.04 39.22
CA CYS A 769 -22.18 14.80 38.68
C CYS A 769 -22.63 13.34 38.77
N SER A 770 -21.72 12.40 39.01
CA SER A 770 -22.03 10.96 39.16
C SER A 770 -22.40 10.59 40.60
N ALA A 771 -22.18 11.51 41.54
CA ALA A 771 -22.66 11.37 42.91
C ALA A 771 -24.21 11.38 42.94
N PRO A 772 -24.89 10.37 43.51
CA PRO A 772 -26.35 10.33 43.57
C PRO A 772 -26.92 11.58 44.24
N ALA A 773 -28.13 11.99 43.82
CA ALA A 773 -28.87 13.08 44.47
C ALA A 773 -29.02 12.78 45.98
N GLY A 774 -28.43 13.65 46.81
CA GLY A 774 -28.36 13.46 48.27
C GLY A 774 -27.03 12.86 48.79
N THR A 775 -26.04 12.62 47.93
CA THR A 775 -24.67 12.36 48.40
C THR A 775 -24.12 13.67 48.94
N GLU A 776 -24.14 13.82 50.26
CA GLU A 776 -23.52 14.96 50.91
C GLU A 776 -22.04 15.00 50.53
N VAL A 777 -21.70 15.92 49.62
CA VAL A 777 -20.34 16.45 49.51
C VAL A 777 -19.97 16.83 50.94
N CYS A 778 -18.94 16.17 51.49
CA CYS A 778 -18.63 16.32 52.90
C CYS A 778 -18.47 17.81 53.22
N GLY A 779 -19.31 18.35 54.11
CA GLY A 779 -19.28 19.78 54.45
C GLY A 779 -17.92 20.25 55.01
N ARG A 780 -17.03 19.32 55.39
CA ARG A 780 -15.66 19.59 55.84
C ARG A 780 -14.58 19.40 54.77
N HIS A 781 -14.79 18.52 53.79
CA HIS A 781 -13.74 18.05 52.88
C HIS A 781 -14.10 18.17 51.39
N GLY A 782 -15.27 18.71 51.05
CA GLY A 782 -15.64 18.92 49.65
C GLY A 782 -15.75 17.63 48.84
N ALA A 783 -15.69 17.76 47.51
CA ALA A 783 -15.80 16.66 46.56
C ALA A 783 -14.42 16.04 46.21
N GLU A 784 -13.32 16.65 46.68
CA GLU A 784 -11.95 16.25 46.36
C GLU A 784 -11.55 14.91 46.97
N TYR A 785 -12.12 14.56 48.12
CA TYR A 785 -11.87 13.27 48.80
C TYR A 785 -12.99 12.26 48.58
N LEU A 786 -13.75 12.39 47.49
CA LEU A 786 -14.82 11.47 47.13
C LEU A 786 -14.21 10.18 46.58
N GLU A 787 -14.38 9.07 47.30
CA GLU A 787 -13.93 7.77 46.84
C GLU A 787 -15.01 7.08 46.03
N TYR A 788 -14.58 6.29 45.04
CA TYR A 788 -15.45 5.49 44.19
C TYR A 788 -15.20 4.00 44.41
N LYS A 789 -16.24 3.19 44.19
CA LYS A 789 -16.06 1.74 44.08
C LYS A 789 -15.52 1.41 42.69
N CYS A 790 -14.72 0.36 42.60
CA CYS A 790 -14.40 -0.27 41.33
C CYS A 790 -15.71 -0.75 40.67
N ARG A 791 -15.95 -0.41 39.40
CA ARG A 791 -17.14 -0.84 38.67
C ARG A 791 -17.33 -2.34 38.72
N TYR A 792 -16.24 -3.09 38.63
CA TYR A 792 -16.24 -4.54 38.41
C TYR A 792 -16.01 -5.37 39.67
N CYS A 793 -15.80 -4.76 40.85
CA CYS A 793 -15.65 -5.49 42.11
C CYS A 793 -15.93 -4.64 43.36
N CYS A 794 -16.00 -5.29 44.52
CA CYS A 794 -16.17 -4.66 45.83
C CYS A 794 -14.83 -4.14 46.39
N SER A 795 -14.09 -3.34 45.62
CA SER A 795 -12.85 -2.68 46.05
C SER A 795 -12.92 -1.17 45.82
N ILE A 796 -12.11 -0.40 46.56
CA ILE A 796 -11.96 1.04 46.31
C ILE A 796 -11.22 1.21 44.97
N ALA A 797 -11.71 2.13 44.15
CA ALA A 797 -11.08 2.45 42.89
C ALA A 797 -9.80 3.28 43.11
N VAL A 798 -8.79 2.98 42.30
CA VAL A 798 -7.49 3.67 42.27
C VAL A 798 -7.29 4.34 40.91
N TYR A 799 -7.84 3.74 39.86
CA TYR A 799 -7.78 4.24 38.49
C TYR A 799 -9.16 4.71 38.04
N PHE A 800 -9.16 5.74 37.21
CA PHE A 800 -10.34 6.17 36.48
C PHE A 800 -9.97 6.26 35.01
N CYS A 801 -10.59 5.40 34.20
CA CYS A 801 -10.25 5.24 32.80
C CYS A 801 -11.47 5.45 31.91
N PHE A 802 -11.20 5.83 30.65
CA PHE A 802 -12.19 6.00 29.59
C PHE A 802 -13.20 7.13 29.84
N GLY A 803 -12.96 7.96 30.86
CA GLY A 803 -13.88 8.99 31.30
C GLY A 803 -15.18 8.47 31.93
N THR A 804 -15.38 7.16 32.08
CA THR A 804 -16.65 6.62 32.60
C THR A 804 -16.48 5.60 33.71
N THR A 805 -15.29 5.00 33.84
CA THR A 805 -15.16 3.75 34.58
C THR A 805 -14.07 3.80 35.64
N HIS A 806 -14.45 3.55 36.89
CA HIS A 806 -13.53 3.44 38.02
C HIS A 806 -13.04 2.00 38.19
N PHE A 807 -11.72 1.80 38.36
CA PHE A 807 -11.07 0.51 38.51
C PHE A 807 -10.20 0.45 39.78
N CYS A 808 -10.21 -0.70 40.48
CA CYS A 808 -9.09 -1.04 41.36
C CYS A 808 -7.91 -1.55 40.52
N ALA A 809 -6.70 -1.62 41.08
CA ALA A 809 -5.50 -2.03 40.36
C ALA A 809 -5.64 -3.39 39.65
N ALA A 810 -6.12 -4.41 40.37
CA ALA A 810 -6.24 -5.75 39.79
C ALA A 810 -7.30 -5.88 38.68
N CYS A 811 -8.35 -5.04 38.71
CA CYS A 811 -9.32 -4.95 37.61
C CYS A 811 -8.81 -4.08 36.47
N HIS A 812 -7.98 -3.08 36.76
CA HIS A 812 -7.33 -2.28 35.73
C HIS A 812 -6.39 -3.14 34.89
N ASP A 813 -5.65 -4.09 35.47
CA ASP A 813 -4.77 -4.99 34.71
C ASP A 813 -5.52 -5.93 33.76
N ASP A 814 -6.79 -6.24 34.05
CA ASP A 814 -7.65 -7.18 33.29
C ASP A 814 -8.82 -6.45 32.59
N PHE A 815 -8.69 -5.15 32.35
CA PHE A 815 -9.80 -4.32 31.88
C PHE A 815 -10.35 -4.75 30.51
N GLN A 816 -9.48 -5.24 29.61
CA GLN A 816 -9.85 -5.66 28.25
C GLN A 816 -10.94 -6.74 28.28
N ARG A 817 -10.84 -7.69 29.22
CA ARG A 817 -11.85 -8.74 29.41
C ARG A 817 -13.06 -8.19 30.14
N LEU A 818 -12.86 -7.45 31.23
CA LEU A 818 -13.93 -6.99 32.12
C LEU A 818 -14.92 -6.04 31.45
N VAL A 819 -14.44 -5.14 30.57
CA VAL A 819 -15.30 -4.21 29.83
C VAL A 819 -16.22 -4.94 28.83
N CYS A 820 -15.79 -6.11 28.33
CA CYS A 820 -16.56 -6.92 27.39
C CYS A 820 -17.58 -7.86 28.07
N LEU A 821 -17.55 -8.01 29.40
CA LEU A 821 -18.45 -8.89 30.12
C LEU A 821 -19.86 -8.28 30.22
N PRO A 822 -20.91 -9.01 29.80
CA PRO A 822 -22.29 -8.63 30.03
C PRO A 822 -22.61 -8.47 31.53
N ARG A 823 -23.47 -7.51 31.90
CA ARG A 823 -23.78 -7.20 33.31
C ARG A 823 -24.30 -8.40 34.12
N ASN A 824 -25.00 -9.32 33.47
CA ASN A 824 -25.55 -10.53 34.10
C ASN A 824 -24.50 -11.62 34.39
N GLN A 825 -23.26 -11.45 33.94
CA GLN A 825 -22.17 -12.41 34.17
C GLN A 825 -21.28 -12.03 35.35
N PHE A 826 -21.51 -10.88 35.99
CA PHE A 826 -20.78 -10.51 37.20
C PHE A 826 -21.30 -11.27 38.43
N PRO A 827 -20.42 -11.76 39.33
CA PRO A 827 -20.84 -12.38 40.57
C PRO A 827 -21.63 -11.42 41.47
N PRO A 828 -22.61 -11.92 42.25
CA PRO A 828 -23.27 -11.11 43.26
C PRO A 828 -22.27 -10.66 44.34
N CYS A 829 -22.62 -9.59 45.06
CA CYS A 829 -21.82 -9.10 46.17
C CYS A 829 -21.71 -10.17 47.27
N PRO A 830 -20.52 -10.45 47.83
CA PRO A 830 -19.23 -9.79 47.58
C PRO A 830 -18.53 -10.24 46.29
N THR A 831 -18.13 -9.29 45.46
CA THR A 831 -17.37 -9.53 44.22
C THR A 831 -15.90 -9.19 44.45
N GLY A 832 -15.00 -10.16 44.33
CA GLY A 832 -13.55 -9.96 44.34
C GLY A 832 -13.02 -9.34 43.04
N PRO A 833 -11.75 -8.88 43.01
CA PRO A 833 -11.14 -8.33 41.79
C PRO A 833 -11.18 -9.31 40.61
N ARG A 834 -11.16 -8.79 39.38
CA ARG A 834 -11.29 -9.56 38.12
C ARG A 834 -12.60 -10.34 38.01
N ALA A 835 -13.68 -9.80 38.58
CA ALA A 835 -15.00 -10.42 38.60
C ALA A 835 -14.99 -11.84 39.21
N THR A 836 -14.21 -12.03 40.28
CA THR A 836 -14.16 -13.30 41.01
C THR A 836 -15.22 -13.32 42.13
N PRO A 837 -15.82 -14.47 42.46
CA PRO A 837 -16.69 -14.59 43.63
C PRO A 837 -15.87 -14.36 44.91
N GLY A 838 -16.35 -13.52 45.83
CA GLY A 838 -15.76 -13.32 47.15
C GLY A 838 -16.44 -14.18 48.21
N GLU A 839 -15.72 -14.45 49.30
CA GLU A 839 -16.27 -15.13 50.49
C GLU A 839 -16.41 -14.13 51.65
N GLY A 840 -17.50 -14.23 52.43
CA GLY A 840 -17.73 -13.43 53.64
C GLY A 840 -18.51 -12.12 53.44
N PRO A 841 -18.46 -11.17 54.41
CA PRO A 841 -19.14 -9.88 54.31
C PRO A 841 -18.46 -8.96 53.29
N CYS A 842 -19.24 -8.05 52.67
CA CYS A 842 -18.72 -7.12 51.66
C CYS A 842 -17.52 -6.30 52.19
N PRO A 843 -16.36 -6.29 51.49
CA PRO A 843 -15.19 -5.51 51.91
C PRO A 843 -15.45 -4.01 52.03
N LEU A 844 -16.41 -3.47 51.27
CA LEU A 844 -16.79 -2.06 51.30
C LEU A 844 -17.72 -1.70 52.46
N ARG A 845 -18.26 -2.71 53.18
CA ARG A 845 -19.12 -2.58 54.37
C ARG A 845 -20.28 -1.58 54.24
N ARG A 846 -20.78 -1.35 53.03
CA ARG A 846 -21.87 -0.41 52.71
C ARG A 846 -22.74 -0.97 51.59
N PRO A 847 -24.07 -0.73 51.60
CA PRO A 847 -24.93 -1.03 50.45
C PRO A 847 -24.46 -0.27 49.20
N HIS A 848 -24.30 -0.98 48.10
CA HIS A 848 -23.89 -0.42 46.81
C HIS A 848 -24.56 -1.22 45.67
N PRO A 849 -24.70 -0.63 44.47
CA PRO A 849 -25.25 -1.35 43.32
C PRO A 849 -24.35 -2.52 42.89
N PRO A 850 -24.88 -3.49 42.11
CA PRO A 850 -24.13 -4.66 41.63
C PRO A 850 -22.83 -4.31 40.90
N ALA A 851 -21.96 -5.31 40.72
CA ALA A 851 -20.81 -5.18 39.84
C ALA A 851 -21.28 -4.95 38.39
N GLY A 852 -20.64 -4.00 37.70
CA GLY A 852 -21.05 -3.46 36.40
C GLY A 852 -21.57 -2.02 36.44
N GLU A 853 -21.81 -1.46 37.64
CA GLU A 853 -22.34 -0.10 37.83
C GLU A 853 -21.40 0.80 38.64
N GLU A 854 -21.31 2.07 38.26
CA GLU A 854 -20.54 3.09 38.98
C GLU A 854 -21.21 3.47 40.30
N PHE A 855 -20.41 3.74 41.34
CA PHE A 855 -20.95 4.18 42.63
C PHE A 855 -19.92 4.97 43.44
N ALA A 856 -20.31 6.17 43.86
CA ALA A 856 -19.56 6.97 44.81
C ALA A 856 -19.77 6.43 46.23
N LEU A 857 -18.67 6.12 46.92
CA LEU A 857 -18.69 5.58 48.29
C LEU A 857 -18.80 6.69 49.36
N GLY A 858 -18.58 7.95 48.99
CA GLY A 858 -18.56 9.09 49.91
C GLY A 858 -17.14 9.56 50.24
N CYS A 859 -17.00 10.48 51.20
CA CYS A 859 -15.69 11.02 51.59
C CYS A 859 -14.81 9.95 52.28
N GLY A 860 -13.66 9.64 51.68
CA GLY A 860 -12.70 8.64 52.19
C GLY A 860 -12.17 8.96 53.59
N ILE A 861 -11.94 10.24 53.88
CA ILE A 861 -11.47 10.70 55.20
C ILE A 861 -12.52 10.40 56.28
N CYS A 862 -13.79 10.71 56.02
CA CYS A 862 -14.86 10.48 56.99
C CYS A 862 -15.14 8.98 57.20
N ARG A 863 -14.97 8.16 56.15
CA ARG A 863 -15.08 6.70 56.23
C ARG A 863 -14.00 6.10 57.14
N ASN A 864 -12.76 6.55 57.03
CA ASN A 864 -11.66 6.02 57.85
C ASN A 864 -11.72 6.50 59.31
N ILE A 865 -12.31 7.66 59.60
CA ILE A 865 -12.52 8.15 60.98
C ILE A 865 -13.61 7.34 61.71
N SER A 866 -14.64 6.85 61.00
CA SER A 866 -15.68 6.01 61.61
C SER A 866 -15.19 4.61 62.03
N THR A 867 -13.96 4.24 61.65
CA THR A 867 -13.29 2.99 62.03
C THR A 867 -12.22 3.16 63.12
N PHE A 868 -12.01 4.39 63.62
CA PHE A 868 -11.12 4.68 64.75
C PHE A 868 -11.90 4.87 66.05
#